data_AF-A0A9W4U0T5-F1
#
_entry.id   AF-A0A9W4U0T5-F1
#
_cell.length_a   1.000
_cell.length_b   1.000
_cell.length_c   1.000
_cell.angle_alpha   90.00
_cell.angle_beta   90.00
_cell.angle_gamma   90.00
#
_symmetry.space_group_name_H-M   'P 1'
#
loop_
_entity.id
_entity.type
_entity.pdbx_description
1 polymer ?
#
loop_
_entity_poly.entity_id
_entity_poly.type
_entity_poly.pdbx_seq_one_letter_code
_entity_poly.pdbx_strand_id
1 'polypeptide(L)'
;MKSLLSISSHVVHGYVGNRATVFPLQYNGFDVDAINTTNYSNHPGYGTFKGNKSQPQLISDLIKGLKKILDFRKDYSMILVGYCPDEEVLKLIKGEIGLNSASKWIIDPILGDNGKLYVSENLIPIYKEILQNYSISLITPNQFEFEVLSGTKIESWDELINAVRGFPNVENIVISSISIDNKTYCVGVNNGQLFAVPIKTIDCNFNGCGDLFSSLLANEFYNNKFQINADVLVKVTNKLHKMLELSYEEEIKVTNKIPTIVKDIRIIAAKEYLLDSSIDNEEFHASSLEDWPKVHHGKNPFTITLPIKSKINKSIRLKDRHEPNFVESYLEFARTTKNENLLPGIHFDWIDEDISVPNITDKDTLVSLATISSNSYVRFPQNDEEKKKSDWIDVVGWLPDKNNSDINFGWDDIGLRGHVFVSTDNKTVVIGIKGTSGAGLPGGGSDETGPQDKTNDNLLFSCCCARISYMWTTVCDCYEKTYTCNQDCLEKELRKPDKYYQATLDIYKNVTSLYPPDKYEIWVTGHSLGGALASLLGRTYGLPAVAFEAPGEMLATKRLHLPQPPGLPKHLENIWHIGNTADPIYMGVCNGASSSCNAAGYAMETACHTGLQCVYDVVTDLGWRVNLLNHRIHTVIDDVILIYNETAKCEEQPPCRDCFNWRFVSHYDNEDDEPSLPNPLNPRRSTLITKTKSITSIELTTTTTYKTTTDSPQPTEIDPPKKCLKRNWYGWCVEWGYDDDDDEDGKKLYIA
;
A
#
# COMPACT_ATOMS: atom_id res chain seq x y z
N MET A 1 27.69 29.33 6.85
CA MET A 1 28.43 29.11 5.59
C MET A 1 28.73 27.62 5.53
N LYS A 2 28.56 26.96 4.37
CA LYS A 2 28.83 25.53 4.22
C LYS A 2 30.34 25.31 4.34
N SER A 3 30.81 24.66 5.41
CA SER A 3 32.24 24.49 5.66
C SER A 3 32.56 23.06 6.08
N LEU A 4 33.59 22.48 5.46
CA LEU A 4 34.01 21.10 5.71
C LEU A 4 35.54 20.99 5.77
N LEU A 5 36.04 20.29 6.79
CA LEU A 5 37.43 19.84 6.85
C LEU A 5 37.52 18.40 6.34
N SER A 6 38.24 18.18 5.24
CA SER A 6 38.47 16.85 4.65
C SER A 6 39.88 16.37 4.97
N ILE A 7 40.01 15.21 5.62
CA ILE A 7 41.28 14.56 5.94
C ILE A 7 41.33 13.22 5.21
N SER A 8 42.01 13.17 4.06
CA SER A 8 42.07 11.99 3.19
C SER A 8 43.34 12.00 2.33
N SER A 9 43.52 10.99 1.48
CA SER A 9 44.67 10.89 0.57
C SER A 9 44.70 11.99 -0.49
N HIS A 10 45.86 12.25 -1.10
CA HIS A 10 45.97 13.10 -2.28
C HIS A 10 46.83 12.46 -3.37
N VAL A 11 46.39 12.63 -4.61
CA VAL A 11 47.10 12.22 -5.81
C VAL A 11 47.25 13.39 -6.79
N VAL A 12 48.41 13.48 -7.45
CA VAL A 12 48.66 14.51 -8.47
C VAL A 12 47.90 14.20 -9.76
N HIS A 13 47.88 12.94 -10.18
CA HIS A 13 47.14 12.43 -11.34
C HIS A 13 46.03 11.47 -10.90
N GLY A 14 44.87 11.58 -11.53
CA GLY A 14 43.68 10.79 -11.24
C GLY A 14 42.76 11.37 -10.17
N TYR A 15 41.72 10.61 -9.83
CA TYR A 15 40.65 11.03 -8.92
C TYR A 15 40.40 9.99 -7.83
N VAL A 16 41.07 10.15 -6.68
CA VAL A 16 40.80 9.46 -5.41
C VAL A 16 41.04 10.43 -4.25
N GLY A 17 40.58 10.11 -3.05
CA GLY A 17 40.73 10.90 -1.84
C GLY A 17 40.28 12.36 -2.02
N ASN A 18 41.05 13.31 -1.50
CA ASN A 18 40.75 14.73 -1.59
C ASN A 18 40.62 15.24 -3.03
N ARG A 19 41.21 14.57 -4.03
CA ARG A 19 40.97 14.94 -5.43
C ARG A 19 39.57 14.59 -5.93
N ALA A 20 38.97 13.53 -5.40
CA ALA A 20 37.59 13.14 -5.69
C ALA A 20 36.57 13.82 -4.74
N THR A 21 36.98 14.30 -3.57
CA THR A 21 36.08 14.90 -2.57
C THR A 21 36.02 16.43 -2.62
N VAL A 22 37.16 17.12 -2.79
CA VAL A 22 37.21 18.59 -2.63
C VAL A 22 36.41 19.31 -3.71
N PHE A 23 36.60 18.95 -4.98
CA PHE A 23 35.94 19.64 -6.09
C PHE A 23 34.41 19.48 -6.06
N PRO A 24 33.83 18.26 -5.89
CA PRO A 24 32.38 18.13 -5.86
C PRO A 24 31.70 18.94 -4.74
N LEU A 25 32.32 19.00 -3.56
CA LEU A 25 31.83 19.81 -2.45
C LEU A 25 31.98 21.31 -2.72
N GLN A 26 33.14 21.76 -3.22
CA GLN A 26 33.35 23.17 -3.58
C GLN A 26 32.36 23.63 -4.65
N TYR A 27 32.10 22.79 -5.65
CA TYR A 27 31.12 23.09 -6.69
C TYR A 27 29.69 23.16 -6.13
N ASN A 28 29.39 22.42 -5.06
CA ASN A 28 28.16 22.51 -4.26
C ASN A 28 28.14 23.65 -3.21
N GLY A 29 29.14 24.55 -3.27
CA GLY A 29 29.20 25.76 -2.45
C GLY A 29 29.79 25.58 -1.06
N PHE A 30 30.54 24.50 -0.81
CA PHE A 30 31.31 24.35 0.43
C PHE A 30 32.67 25.04 0.36
N ASP A 31 33.04 25.73 1.43
CA ASP A 31 34.44 25.99 1.74
C ASP A 31 35.05 24.71 2.30
N VAL A 32 35.92 24.07 1.50
CA VAL A 32 36.55 22.81 1.84
C VAL A 32 38.02 23.03 2.15
N ASP A 33 38.38 22.85 3.42
CA ASP A 33 39.77 22.77 3.84
C ASP A 33 40.24 21.32 3.77
N ALA A 34 41.42 21.08 3.18
CA ALA A 34 41.91 19.73 2.92
C ALA A 34 43.26 19.48 3.59
N ILE A 35 43.33 18.42 4.41
CA ILE A 35 44.58 17.86 4.92
C ILE A 35 44.85 16.55 4.19
N ASN A 36 46.02 16.49 3.54
CA ASN A 36 46.40 15.35 2.73
C ASN A 36 47.21 14.34 3.56
N THR A 37 46.68 13.14 3.77
CA THR A 37 47.34 12.04 4.51
C THR A 37 48.44 11.37 3.70
N THR A 38 48.40 11.52 2.38
CA THR A 38 49.44 11.10 1.44
C THR A 38 49.59 12.13 0.34
N ASN A 39 50.72 12.12 -0.36
CA ASN A 39 50.91 12.88 -1.58
C ASN A 39 51.61 12.00 -2.62
N TYR A 40 50.82 11.35 -3.46
CA TYR A 40 51.29 10.41 -4.47
C TYR A 40 51.16 10.95 -5.90
N SER A 41 51.96 10.44 -6.82
CA SER A 41 51.87 10.79 -8.24
C SER A 41 50.53 10.38 -8.84
N ASN A 42 49.98 9.22 -8.45
CA ASN A 42 48.75 8.62 -8.93
C ASN A 42 48.29 7.53 -7.95
N HIS A 43 47.05 7.05 -8.09
CA HIS A 43 46.52 6.00 -7.23
C HIS A 43 47.11 4.60 -7.56
N PRO A 44 47.08 3.63 -6.61
CA PRO A 44 47.69 2.30 -6.79
C PRO A 44 47.12 1.46 -7.95
N GLY A 45 45.87 1.68 -8.35
CA GLY A 45 45.24 1.02 -9.52
C GLY A 45 45.98 1.21 -10.86
N TYR A 46 46.98 2.07 -10.94
CA TYR A 46 47.91 2.18 -12.08
C TYR A 46 49.04 1.13 -12.08
N GLY A 47 49.19 0.34 -11.01
CA GLY A 47 50.22 -0.68 -10.84
C GLY A 47 51.55 -0.16 -10.27
N THR A 48 51.88 1.12 -10.52
CA THR A 48 53.05 1.79 -9.93
C THR A 48 52.73 3.24 -9.60
N PHE A 49 53.32 3.77 -8.53
CA PHE A 49 53.23 5.18 -8.16
C PHE A 49 54.50 5.64 -7.43
N LYS A 50 54.68 6.95 -7.29
CA LYS A 50 55.75 7.60 -6.51
C LYS A 50 55.12 8.57 -5.51
N GLY A 51 55.91 9.04 -4.54
CA GLY A 51 55.48 9.96 -3.50
C GLY A 51 55.52 9.31 -2.12
N ASN A 52 54.98 10.00 -1.11
CA ASN A 52 55.12 9.60 0.29
C ASN A 52 53.82 9.76 1.06
N LYS A 53 53.68 8.96 2.11
CA LYS A 53 52.74 9.23 3.20
C LYS A 53 53.15 10.53 3.90
N SER A 54 52.18 11.35 4.30
CA SER A 54 52.45 12.52 5.12
C SER A 54 52.93 12.06 6.49
N GLN A 55 53.98 12.69 7.01
CA GLN A 55 54.48 12.38 8.35
C GLN A 55 53.39 12.74 9.38
N PRO A 56 53.10 11.87 10.38
CA PRO A 56 52.07 12.15 11.38
C PRO A 56 52.24 13.53 12.04
N GLN A 57 53.48 13.92 12.35
CA GLN A 57 53.76 15.23 12.95
C GLN A 57 53.29 16.41 12.08
N LEU A 58 53.45 16.32 10.76
CA LEU A 58 52.97 17.36 9.83
C LEU A 58 51.45 17.50 9.91
N ILE A 59 50.72 16.37 9.95
CA ILE A 59 49.25 16.38 10.10
C ILE A 59 48.85 17.03 11.43
N SER A 60 49.53 16.67 12.53
CA SER A 60 49.32 17.32 13.84
C SER A 60 49.57 18.83 13.78
N ASP A 61 50.66 19.26 13.15
CA ASP A 61 51.04 20.67 13.08
C ASP A 61 50.03 21.48 12.27
N LEU A 62 49.49 20.90 11.18
CA LEU A 62 48.41 21.50 10.40
C LEU A 62 47.11 21.61 11.21
N ILE A 63 46.67 20.53 11.87
CA ILE A 63 45.45 20.55 12.69
C ILE A 63 45.60 21.59 13.82
N LYS A 64 46.76 21.61 14.51
CA LYS A 64 47.05 22.60 15.56
C LYS A 64 47.12 24.02 15.01
N GLY A 65 47.68 24.20 13.83
CA GLY A 65 47.72 25.48 13.13
C GLY A 65 46.31 26.01 12.85
N LEU A 66 45.44 25.18 12.29
CA LEU A 66 44.04 25.52 12.03
C LEU A 66 43.28 25.83 13.33
N LYS A 67 43.44 25.01 14.38
CA LYS A 67 42.83 25.25 15.70
C LYS A 67 43.26 26.56 16.38
N LYS A 68 44.38 27.17 15.97
CA LYS A 68 44.79 28.49 16.49
C LYS A 68 43.98 29.65 15.91
N ILE A 69 43.40 29.45 14.72
CA ILE A 69 42.67 30.49 13.99
C ILE A 69 41.17 30.18 13.82
N LEU A 70 40.76 28.92 14.02
CA LEU A 70 39.38 28.44 13.91
C LEU A 70 38.97 27.64 15.16
N ASP A 71 37.74 27.82 15.63
CA ASP A 71 37.06 26.93 16.57
C ASP A 71 36.35 25.85 15.77
N PHE A 72 36.95 24.67 15.68
CA PHE A 72 36.44 23.57 14.86
C PHE A 72 34.97 23.29 15.15
N ARG A 73 34.51 23.45 16.40
CA ARG A 73 33.11 23.24 16.83
C ARG A 73 32.10 24.17 16.18
N LYS A 74 32.53 25.33 15.73
CA LYS A 74 31.66 26.39 15.22
C LYS A 74 31.91 26.68 13.75
N ASP A 75 33.19 26.65 13.37
CA ASP A 75 33.62 27.11 12.05
C ASP A 75 33.52 26.01 11.00
N TYR A 76 33.58 24.72 11.39
CA TYR A 76 33.29 23.59 10.50
C TYR A 76 31.92 22.99 10.80
N SER A 77 31.11 22.89 9.75
CA SER A 77 29.83 22.19 9.83
C SER A 77 30.02 20.68 9.90
N MET A 78 31.00 20.19 9.14
CA MET A 78 31.34 18.77 9.04
C MET A 78 32.85 18.56 9.03
N ILE A 79 33.29 17.43 9.56
CA ILE A 79 34.66 16.94 9.41
C ILE A 79 34.56 15.56 8.77
N LEU A 80 35.18 15.37 7.61
CA LEU A 80 35.21 14.11 6.88
C LEU A 80 36.59 13.48 6.99
N VAL A 81 36.66 12.25 7.49
CA VAL A 81 37.90 11.46 7.56
C VAL A 81 37.77 10.29 6.60
N GLY A 82 38.63 10.27 5.59
CA GLY A 82 38.72 9.18 4.61
C GLY A 82 40.02 8.38 4.78
N TYR A 83 40.75 8.17 3.68
CA TYR A 83 41.90 7.27 3.65
C TYR A 83 42.97 7.63 4.67
N CYS A 84 43.23 6.70 5.58
CA CYS A 84 44.30 6.76 6.57
C CYS A 84 45.38 5.72 6.24
N PRO A 85 46.64 6.12 6.01
CA PRO A 85 47.67 5.21 5.50
C PRO A 85 48.21 4.22 6.55
N ASP A 86 48.08 4.52 7.84
CA ASP A 86 48.56 3.72 8.96
C ASP A 86 47.93 4.14 10.30
N GLU A 87 48.21 3.33 11.32
CA GLU A 87 47.73 3.48 12.69
C GLU A 87 48.20 4.75 13.40
N GLU A 88 49.39 5.27 13.09
CA GLU A 88 49.91 6.49 13.72
C GLU A 88 49.08 7.70 13.30
N VAL A 89 48.79 7.81 12.00
CA VAL A 89 47.94 8.89 11.47
C VAL A 89 46.52 8.81 12.03
N LEU A 90 45.91 7.61 12.06
CA LEU A 90 44.54 7.47 12.56
C LEU A 90 44.43 7.77 14.07
N LYS A 91 45.38 7.29 14.89
CA LYS A 91 45.46 7.62 16.33
C LYS A 91 45.61 9.12 16.56
N LEU A 92 46.41 9.79 15.73
CA LEU A 92 46.60 11.23 15.80
C LEU A 92 45.33 12.00 15.44
N ILE A 93 44.65 11.64 14.34
CA ILE A 93 43.38 12.25 13.94
C ILE A 93 42.34 12.05 15.05
N LYS A 94 42.22 10.83 15.58
CA LYS A 94 41.36 10.53 16.74
C LYS A 94 41.66 11.45 17.93
N GLY A 95 42.93 11.59 18.32
CA GLY A 95 43.33 12.39 19.48
C GLY A 95 43.11 13.89 19.28
N GLU A 96 43.37 14.40 18.08
CA GLU A 96 43.24 15.81 17.78
C GLU A 96 41.77 16.21 17.48
N ILE A 97 41.01 15.40 16.76
CA ILE A 97 39.63 15.73 16.37
C ILE A 97 38.60 15.28 17.41
N GLY A 98 38.76 14.08 17.96
CA GLY A 98 37.68 13.39 18.69
C GLY A 98 37.26 14.01 20.02
N LEU A 99 38.03 14.91 20.62
CA LEU A 99 37.81 15.29 22.02
C LEU A 99 36.74 16.35 22.30
N ASN A 100 36.05 16.94 21.30
CA ASN A 100 34.88 17.83 21.48
C ASN A 100 34.51 18.51 20.14
N SER A 101 33.80 17.86 19.22
CA SER A 101 33.25 18.56 18.04
C SER A 101 31.73 18.71 18.16
N ALA A 102 31.22 19.94 18.15
CA ALA A 102 29.81 20.18 17.81
C ALA A 102 29.56 19.98 16.31
N SER A 103 30.62 19.97 15.50
CA SER A 103 30.62 19.58 14.09
C SER A 103 30.28 18.12 13.91
N LYS A 104 29.58 17.82 12.82
CA LYS A 104 29.18 16.47 12.45
C LYS A 104 30.37 15.70 11.88
N TRP A 105 30.74 14.61 12.53
CA TRP A 105 31.90 13.79 12.14
C TRP A 105 31.45 12.67 11.19
N ILE A 106 31.98 12.69 9.97
CA ILE A 106 31.77 11.68 8.92
C ILE A 106 33.04 10.83 8.82
N ILE A 107 32.87 9.50 8.88
CA ILE A 107 33.97 8.54 8.73
C ILE A 107 33.71 7.66 7.51
N ASP A 108 34.63 7.69 6.56
CA ASP A 108 34.74 6.69 5.48
C ASP A 108 35.88 5.73 5.86
N PRO A 109 35.58 4.53 6.36
CA PRO A 109 36.57 3.62 6.94
C PRO A 109 37.28 2.81 5.84
N ILE A 110 38.01 3.51 4.96
CA ILE A 110 38.69 2.93 3.78
C ILE A 110 39.74 1.90 4.22
N LEU A 111 39.30 0.65 4.39
CA LEU A 111 40.10 -0.48 4.86
C LEU A 111 40.43 -1.43 3.71
N GLY A 112 39.50 -1.59 2.76
CA GLY A 112 39.61 -2.59 1.72
C GLY A 112 38.33 -2.76 0.91
N ASP A 113 38.40 -3.62 -0.09
CA ASP A 113 37.25 -3.97 -0.92
C ASP A 113 37.45 -5.38 -1.49
N ASN A 114 36.38 -6.01 -2.00
CA ASN A 114 36.43 -7.33 -2.64
C ASN A 114 37.16 -8.41 -1.80
N GLY A 115 36.94 -8.40 -0.48
CA GLY A 115 37.52 -9.38 0.44
C GLY A 115 38.98 -9.15 0.81
N LYS A 116 39.59 -8.02 0.42
CA LYS A 116 41.01 -7.74 0.62
C LYS A 116 41.24 -6.38 1.27
N LEU A 117 42.08 -6.36 2.30
CA LEU A 117 42.54 -5.12 2.93
C LEU A 117 43.57 -4.40 2.05
N TYR A 118 43.43 -3.08 1.97
CA TYR A 118 44.39 -2.16 1.35
C TYR A 118 45.39 -1.59 2.36
N VAL A 119 45.04 -1.66 3.65
CA VAL A 119 45.80 -1.09 4.77
C VAL A 119 46.12 -2.16 5.81
N SER A 120 46.90 -1.78 6.83
CA SER A 120 47.22 -2.68 7.94
C SER A 120 45.97 -3.08 8.74
N GLU A 121 45.86 -4.35 9.12
CA GLU A 121 44.80 -4.86 10.02
C GLU A 121 44.76 -4.12 11.36
N ASN A 122 45.89 -3.53 11.78
CA ASN A 122 45.98 -2.74 13.02
C ASN A 122 45.09 -1.49 13.04
N LEU A 123 44.55 -1.04 11.89
CA LEU A 123 43.60 0.06 11.84
C LEU A 123 42.21 -0.35 12.35
N ILE A 124 41.82 -1.61 12.18
CA ILE A 124 40.50 -2.15 12.56
C ILE A 124 40.18 -1.90 14.05
N PRO A 125 41.03 -2.27 15.03
CA PRO A 125 40.75 -2.01 16.43
C PRO A 125 40.65 -0.51 16.75
N ILE A 126 41.37 0.35 16.04
CA ILE A 126 41.33 1.80 16.24
C ILE A 126 39.99 2.36 15.73
N TYR A 127 39.51 1.93 14.57
CA TYR A 127 38.18 2.31 14.08
C TYR A 127 37.07 1.82 15.02
N LYS A 128 37.14 0.57 15.50
CA LYS A 128 36.17 0.05 16.49
C LYS A 128 36.17 0.89 17.77
N GLU A 129 37.35 1.26 18.27
CA GLU A 129 37.48 2.15 19.43
C GLU A 129 36.90 3.55 19.16
N ILE A 130 37.12 4.10 17.96
CA ILE A 130 36.53 5.38 17.56
C ILE A 130 35.01 5.31 17.57
N LEU A 131 34.43 4.28 16.93
CA LEU A 131 32.99 4.11 16.81
C LEU A 131 32.29 3.85 18.15
N GLN A 132 33.01 3.27 19.12
CA GLN A 132 32.48 3.01 20.46
C GLN A 132 32.56 4.22 21.39
N ASN A 133 33.62 5.02 21.28
CA ASN A 133 33.93 6.04 22.29
C ASN A 133 33.64 7.47 21.85
N TYR A 134 33.32 7.70 20.57
CA TYR A 134 33.10 9.03 20.02
C TYR A 134 31.75 9.14 19.33
N SER A 135 31.19 10.35 19.34
CA SER A 135 29.91 10.66 18.68
C SER A 135 30.09 10.80 17.17
N ILE A 136 30.07 9.68 16.46
CA ILE A 136 30.14 9.66 15.00
C ILE A 136 28.75 9.97 14.43
N SER A 137 28.68 10.99 13.57
CA SER A 137 27.40 11.43 13.00
C SER A 137 27.00 10.61 11.79
N LEU A 138 27.97 10.15 11.00
CA LEU A 138 27.74 9.31 9.82
C LEU A 138 28.97 8.43 9.56
N ILE A 139 28.75 7.17 9.23
CA ILE A 139 29.79 6.27 8.71
C ILE A 139 29.37 5.70 7.34
N THR A 140 30.32 5.59 6.40
CA THR A 140 30.05 5.24 5.00
C THR A 140 30.80 4.00 4.48
N PRO A 141 30.76 2.84 5.17
CA PRO A 141 31.54 1.68 4.76
C PRO A 141 31.00 1.07 3.45
N ASN A 142 31.83 0.36 2.69
CA ASN A 142 31.34 -0.66 1.75
C ASN A 142 30.96 -1.96 2.49
N GLN A 143 30.40 -2.96 1.78
CA GLN A 143 30.05 -4.25 2.39
C GLN A 143 31.22 -4.90 3.14
N PHE A 144 32.38 -5.02 2.51
CA PHE A 144 33.54 -5.68 3.13
C PHE A 144 34.00 -4.97 4.40
N GLU A 145 34.06 -3.64 4.36
CA GLU A 145 34.44 -2.82 5.52
C GLU A 145 33.43 -2.96 6.66
N PHE A 146 32.13 -2.96 6.34
CA PHE A 146 31.08 -3.16 7.33
C PHE A 146 31.14 -4.56 7.94
N GLU A 147 31.38 -5.61 7.15
CA GLU A 147 31.58 -6.98 7.64
C GLU A 147 32.80 -7.09 8.56
N VAL A 148 33.92 -6.43 8.22
CA VAL A 148 35.14 -6.42 9.06
C VAL A 148 34.91 -5.69 10.38
N LEU A 149 34.22 -4.53 10.34
CA LEU A 149 33.93 -3.73 11.53
C LEU A 149 32.89 -4.39 12.43
N SER A 150 31.83 -4.96 11.87
CA SER A 150 30.79 -5.69 12.60
C SER A 150 31.23 -7.08 13.05
N GLY A 151 32.20 -7.68 12.36
CA GLY A 151 32.60 -9.08 12.58
C GLY A 151 31.58 -10.11 12.08
N THR A 152 30.62 -9.69 11.26
CA THR A 152 29.54 -10.54 10.74
C THR A 152 29.62 -10.58 9.21
N LYS A 153 29.61 -11.78 8.62
CA LYS A 153 29.49 -11.95 7.17
C LYS A 153 28.04 -11.71 6.76
N ILE A 154 27.81 -11.01 5.65
CA ILE A 154 26.48 -10.62 5.22
C ILE A 154 26.21 -11.16 3.82
N GLU A 155 25.33 -12.14 3.75
CA GLU A 155 24.84 -12.76 2.51
C GLU A 155 23.30 -12.64 2.40
N SER A 156 22.63 -12.28 3.50
CA SER A 156 21.18 -12.12 3.59
C SER A 156 20.77 -10.83 4.33
N TRP A 157 19.51 -10.41 4.15
CA TRP A 157 18.93 -9.27 4.87
C TRP A 157 18.89 -9.49 6.39
N ASP A 158 18.62 -10.71 6.86
CA ASP A 158 18.58 -11.03 8.28
C ASP A 158 19.96 -10.87 8.94
N GLU A 159 21.02 -11.30 8.28
CA GLU A 159 22.40 -11.10 8.74
C GLU A 159 22.76 -9.62 8.77
N LEU A 160 22.36 -8.84 7.77
CA LEU A 160 22.54 -7.40 7.75
C LEU A 160 21.85 -6.74 8.95
N ILE A 161 20.58 -7.06 9.18
CA ILE A 161 19.79 -6.51 10.29
C ILE A 161 20.44 -6.86 11.63
N ASN A 162 20.90 -8.09 11.81
CA ASN A 162 21.57 -8.52 13.04
C ASN A 162 22.93 -7.82 13.22
N ALA A 163 23.71 -7.67 12.14
CA ALA A 163 24.97 -6.95 12.16
C ALA A 163 24.79 -5.47 12.53
N VAL A 164 23.77 -4.81 11.98
CA VAL A 164 23.40 -3.42 12.30
C VAL A 164 22.99 -3.28 13.76
N ARG A 165 22.15 -4.18 14.28
CA ARG A 165 21.73 -4.17 15.69
C ARG A 165 22.89 -4.35 16.67
N GLY A 166 23.90 -5.13 16.28
CA GLY A 166 25.13 -5.35 17.06
C GLY A 166 26.22 -4.29 16.86
N PHE A 167 26.02 -3.35 15.95
CA PHE A 167 27.01 -2.32 15.63
C PHE A 167 27.06 -1.24 16.73
N PRO A 168 28.22 -0.57 16.97
CA PRO A 168 28.28 0.57 17.89
C PRO A 168 27.23 1.64 17.56
N ASN A 169 26.74 2.34 18.60
CA ASN A 169 25.63 3.30 18.49
C ASN A 169 26.04 4.56 17.71
N VAL A 170 26.01 4.46 16.38
CA VAL A 170 26.23 5.54 15.42
C VAL A 170 24.87 5.98 14.88
N GLU A 171 24.59 7.28 14.87
CA GLU A 171 23.28 7.84 14.50
C GLU A 171 22.87 7.47 13.07
N ASN A 172 23.84 7.54 12.15
CA ASN A 172 23.63 7.29 10.73
C ASN A 172 24.71 6.34 10.18
N ILE A 173 24.29 5.25 9.53
CA ILE A 173 25.17 4.31 8.81
C ILE A 173 24.72 4.27 7.36
N VAL A 174 25.64 4.40 6.40
CA VAL A 174 25.33 4.19 4.98
C VAL A 174 26.31 3.19 4.39
N ILE A 175 25.84 1.97 4.16
CA ILE A 175 26.60 0.96 3.43
C ILE A 175 26.52 1.29 1.95
N SER A 176 27.61 1.81 1.39
CA SER A 176 27.68 2.41 0.05
C SER A 176 27.29 1.45 -1.07
N SER A 177 27.64 0.18 -0.92
CA SER A 177 27.18 -0.92 -1.77
C SER A 177 27.22 -2.24 -1.00
N ILE A 178 26.16 -3.03 -1.14
CA ILE A 178 26.04 -4.38 -0.58
C ILE A 178 25.32 -5.31 -1.56
N SER A 179 25.84 -6.52 -1.71
CA SER A 179 25.26 -7.54 -2.59
C SER A 179 24.49 -8.58 -1.77
N ILE A 180 23.18 -8.66 -2.00
CA ILE A 180 22.26 -9.63 -1.39
C ILE A 180 21.38 -10.18 -2.50
N ASP A 181 21.19 -11.51 -2.56
CA ASP A 181 20.36 -12.18 -3.58
C ASP A 181 20.73 -11.81 -5.04
N ASN A 182 22.03 -11.70 -5.33
CA ASN A 182 22.58 -11.28 -6.64
C ASN A 182 22.14 -9.89 -7.12
N LYS A 183 21.72 -9.01 -6.20
CA LYS A 183 21.43 -7.60 -6.48
C LYS A 183 22.27 -6.71 -5.57
N THR A 184 22.67 -5.56 -6.08
CA THR A 184 23.45 -4.57 -5.33
C THR A 184 22.55 -3.45 -4.83
N TYR A 185 22.70 -3.09 -3.56
CA TYR A 185 21.94 -2.05 -2.88
C TYR A 185 22.86 -1.05 -2.19
N CYS A 186 22.42 0.21 -2.07
CA CYS A 186 22.93 1.17 -1.11
C CYS A 186 22.00 1.12 0.10
N VAL A 187 22.52 0.88 1.30
CA VAL A 187 21.70 0.71 2.51
C VAL A 187 21.97 1.84 3.48
N GLY A 188 20.93 2.48 3.99
CA GLY A 188 21.01 3.46 5.07
C GLY A 188 20.36 2.96 6.35
N VAL A 189 20.91 3.40 7.48
CA VAL A 189 20.37 3.16 8.82
C VAL A 189 20.35 4.48 9.57
N ASN A 190 19.16 4.98 9.92
CA ASN A 190 18.98 6.17 10.75
C ASN A 190 18.29 5.75 12.06
N ASN A 191 18.91 5.99 13.21
CA ASN A 191 18.31 5.66 14.52
C ASN A 191 17.78 4.22 14.62
N GLY A 192 18.44 3.27 13.97
CA GLY A 192 18.05 1.85 13.93
C GLY A 192 17.00 1.48 12.87
N GLN A 193 16.42 2.45 12.16
CA GLN A 193 15.57 2.21 11.00
C GLN A 193 16.41 1.99 9.75
N LEU A 194 16.21 0.85 9.09
CA LEU A 194 16.94 0.46 7.88
C LEU A 194 16.12 0.77 6.63
N PHE A 195 16.77 1.29 5.60
CA PHE A 195 16.21 1.49 4.27
C PHE A 195 17.25 1.16 3.21
N ALA A 196 16.81 0.75 2.01
CA ALA A 196 17.70 0.32 0.94
C ALA A 196 17.26 0.90 -0.41
N VAL A 197 18.24 1.26 -1.24
CA VAL A 197 18.04 1.75 -2.60
C VAL A 197 18.78 0.81 -3.56
N PRO A 198 18.11 0.20 -4.55
CA PRO A 198 18.79 -0.65 -5.52
C PRO A 198 19.76 0.18 -6.37
N ILE A 199 20.95 -0.36 -6.64
CA ILE A 199 21.97 0.28 -7.46
C ILE A 199 21.91 -0.28 -8.88
N LYS A 200 21.81 0.61 -9.88
CA LYS A 200 22.03 0.22 -11.28
C LYS A 200 23.52 0.00 -11.52
N THR A 201 23.89 -1.27 -11.62
CA THR A 201 25.27 -1.69 -11.83
C THR A 201 25.71 -1.40 -13.27
N ILE A 202 26.90 -0.81 -13.41
CA ILE A 202 27.66 -0.80 -14.65
C ILE A 202 28.69 -1.92 -14.51
N ASP A 203 28.79 -2.82 -15.49
CA ASP A 203 29.75 -3.94 -15.47
C ASP A 203 31.19 -3.45 -15.72
N CYS A 204 31.71 -2.70 -14.76
CA CYS A 204 33.01 -2.04 -14.81
C CYS A 204 33.46 -1.66 -13.39
N ASN A 205 34.75 -1.79 -13.10
CA ASN A 205 35.34 -1.29 -11.86
C ASN A 205 35.79 0.16 -12.00
N PHE A 206 35.45 1.01 -11.05
CA PHE A 206 35.82 2.43 -11.03
C PHE A 206 36.68 2.74 -9.81
N ASN A 207 37.85 3.35 -9.99
CA ASN A 207 38.60 3.87 -8.84
C ASN A 207 38.08 5.25 -8.44
N GLY A 208 38.00 5.50 -7.13
CA GLY A 208 37.56 6.79 -6.58
C GLY A 208 36.04 6.99 -6.49
N CYS A 209 35.25 6.00 -6.90
CA CYS A 209 33.79 6.06 -6.79
C CYS A 209 33.32 6.16 -5.32
N GLY A 210 33.99 5.47 -4.39
CA GLY A 210 33.72 5.57 -2.95
C GLY A 210 33.99 6.97 -2.40
N ASP A 211 35.14 7.57 -2.72
CA ASP A 211 35.48 8.93 -2.30
C ASP A 211 34.47 9.97 -2.86
N LEU A 212 34.02 9.78 -4.10
CA LEU A 212 32.98 10.60 -4.73
C LEU A 212 31.61 10.37 -4.06
N PHE A 213 31.25 9.12 -3.74
CA PHE A 213 30.03 8.79 -3.03
C PHE A 213 29.97 9.49 -1.67
N SER A 214 31.03 9.37 -0.87
CA SER A 214 31.16 10.03 0.44
C SER A 214 31.05 11.55 0.33
N SER A 215 31.58 12.13 -0.76
CA SER A 215 31.47 13.56 -1.06
C SER A 215 30.03 14.00 -1.40
N LEU A 216 29.34 13.24 -2.25
CA LEU A 216 27.95 13.50 -2.64
C LEU A 216 27.02 13.35 -1.44
N LEU A 217 27.21 12.29 -0.65
CA LEU A 217 26.46 12.03 0.56
C LEU A 217 26.69 13.10 1.62
N ALA A 218 27.91 13.61 1.79
CA ALA A 218 28.17 14.71 2.72
C ALA A 218 27.37 15.98 2.35
N ASN A 219 27.25 16.31 1.05
CA ASN A 219 26.43 17.43 0.60
C ASN A 219 24.94 17.21 0.93
N GLU A 220 24.37 16.06 0.55
CA GLU A 220 22.96 15.78 0.80
C GLU A 220 22.64 15.63 2.29
N PHE A 221 23.56 15.06 3.07
CA PHE A 221 23.46 14.97 4.53
C PHE A 221 23.36 16.35 5.16
N TYR A 222 24.21 17.31 4.75
CA TYR A 222 24.12 18.70 5.21
C TYR A 222 22.81 19.36 4.77
N ASN A 223 22.42 19.22 3.50
CA ASN A 223 21.20 19.82 2.96
C ASN A 223 19.96 19.28 3.67
N ASN A 224 19.98 18.01 4.07
CA ASN A 224 18.93 17.33 4.81
C ASN A 224 19.09 17.44 6.35
N LYS A 225 19.71 18.52 6.84
CA LYS A 225 19.84 18.82 8.28
C LYS A 225 20.49 17.70 9.10
N PHE A 226 21.47 17.02 8.52
CA PHE A 226 22.23 15.93 9.14
C PHE A 226 21.37 14.70 9.48
N GLN A 227 20.40 14.40 8.61
CA GLN A 227 19.62 13.16 8.66
C GLN A 227 19.77 12.42 7.33
N ILE A 228 19.81 11.10 7.37
CA ILE A 228 19.71 10.25 6.17
C ILE A 228 18.32 9.63 6.10
N ASN A 229 17.81 9.52 4.89
CA ASN A 229 16.60 8.79 4.55
C ASN A 229 16.77 8.21 3.15
N ALA A 230 15.78 7.47 2.68
CA ALA A 230 15.88 6.82 1.38
C ALA A 230 16.01 7.84 0.23
N ASP A 231 15.34 9.00 0.29
CA ASP A 231 15.45 10.06 -0.72
C ASP A 231 16.88 10.60 -0.85
N VAL A 232 17.57 10.81 0.28
CA VAL A 232 18.98 11.23 0.30
C VAL A 232 19.84 10.20 -0.44
N LEU A 233 19.62 8.90 -0.22
CA LEU A 233 20.41 7.87 -0.90
C LEU A 233 20.11 7.82 -2.39
N VAL A 234 18.86 7.93 -2.81
CA VAL A 234 18.46 8.02 -4.22
C VAL A 234 19.20 9.14 -4.93
N LYS A 235 19.19 10.36 -4.38
CA LYS A 235 19.87 11.51 -4.97
C LYS A 235 21.37 11.24 -5.15
N VAL A 236 22.00 10.66 -4.12
CA VAL A 236 23.42 10.32 -4.15
C VAL A 236 23.71 9.24 -5.19
N THR A 237 22.94 8.15 -5.21
CA THR A 237 23.15 7.02 -6.13
C THR A 237 22.90 7.42 -7.58
N ASN A 238 21.93 8.29 -7.85
CA ASN A 238 21.61 8.76 -9.21
C ASN A 238 22.72 9.65 -9.77
N LYS A 239 23.13 10.65 -8.98
CA LYS A 239 24.26 11.52 -9.33
C LYS A 239 25.51 10.70 -9.57
N LEU A 240 25.83 9.77 -8.66
CA LEU A 240 26.97 8.88 -8.83
C LEU A 240 26.84 8.06 -10.13
N HIS A 241 25.69 7.41 -10.37
CA HIS A 241 25.48 6.59 -11.56
C HIS A 241 25.72 7.37 -12.85
N LYS A 242 25.14 8.58 -13.00
CA LYS A 242 25.34 9.42 -14.19
C LYS A 242 26.79 9.83 -14.38
N MET A 243 27.49 10.17 -13.30
CA MET A 243 28.91 10.52 -13.37
C MET A 243 29.78 9.30 -13.77
N LEU A 244 29.44 8.11 -13.29
CA LEU A 244 30.13 6.87 -13.67
C LEU A 244 29.80 6.45 -15.12
N GLU A 245 28.55 6.59 -15.55
CA GLU A 245 28.09 6.33 -16.92
C GLU A 245 28.84 7.21 -17.92
N LEU A 246 28.92 8.52 -17.66
CA LEU A 246 29.73 9.45 -18.47
C LEU A 246 31.20 9.03 -18.50
N SER A 247 31.76 8.66 -17.35
CA SER A 247 33.16 8.21 -17.26
C SER A 247 33.42 6.96 -18.09
N TYR A 248 32.48 6.01 -18.05
CA TYR A 248 32.52 4.77 -18.82
C TYR A 248 32.42 5.03 -20.32
N GLU A 249 31.49 5.88 -20.75
CA GLU A 249 31.35 6.27 -22.16
C GLU A 249 32.58 7.00 -22.71
N GLU A 250 33.17 7.90 -21.94
CA GLU A 250 34.41 8.58 -22.33
C GLU A 250 35.56 7.58 -22.47
N GLU A 251 35.67 6.60 -21.57
CA GLU A 251 36.70 5.56 -21.68
C GLU A 251 36.51 4.70 -22.93
N ILE A 252 35.26 4.38 -23.32
CA ILE A 252 34.95 3.72 -24.59
C ILE A 252 35.42 4.59 -25.76
N LYS A 253 35.12 5.89 -25.76
CA LYS A 253 35.50 6.82 -26.83
C LYS A 253 37.03 6.92 -26.99
N VAL A 254 37.77 6.91 -25.89
CA VAL A 254 39.24 7.03 -25.88
C VAL A 254 39.92 5.72 -26.28
N THR A 255 39.45 4.58 -25.75
CA THR A 255 40.11 3.28 -25.94
C THR A 255 39.59 2.49 -27.13
N ASN A 256 38.41 2.87 -27.64
CA ASN A 256 37.63 2.15 -28.65
C ASN A 256 37.33 0.69 -28.27
N LYS A 257 37.15 0.41 -26.98
CA LYS A 257 36.86 -0.91 -26.40
C LYS A 257 35.90 -0.78 -25.22
N ILE A 258 35.19 -1.86 -24.90
CA ILE A 258 34.39 -1.97 -23.68
C ILE A 258 35.34 -2.10 -22.48
N PRO A 259 35.39 -1.13 -21.55
CA PRO A 259 36.34 -1.15 -20.45
C PRO A 259 35.82 -2.02 -19.30
N THR A 260 36.66 -2.91 -18.78
CA THR A 260 36.39 -3.63 -17.54
C THR A 260 36.82 -2.85 -16.30
N ILE A 261 37.67 -1.83 -16.49
CA ILE A 261 38.16 -0.93 -15.43
C ILE A 261 38.25 0.47 -16.01
N VAL A 262 37.60 1.44 -15.37
CA VAL A 262 37.84 2.88 -15.55
C VAL A 262 38.78 3.33 -14.45
N LYS A 263 40.02 3.63 -14.81
CA LYS A 263 41.04 3.99 -13.82
C LYS A 263 40.75 5.33 -13.15
N ASP A 264 40.28 6.31 -13.92
CA ASP A 264 39.94 7.64 -13.43
C ASP A 264 38.54 8.06 -13.83
N ILE A 265 37.70 8.30 -12.83
CA ILE A 265 36.37 8.90 -13.01
C ILE A 265 36.48 10.34 -13.49
N ARG A 266 35.57 10.76 -14.36
CA ARG A 266 35.60 12.03 -15.10
C ARG A 266 34.85 13.14 -14.37
N ILE A 267 35.21 13.40 -13.11
CA ILE A 267 34.49 14.31 -12.20
C ILE A 267 34.29 15.71 -12.79
N ILE A 268 35.31 16.25 -13.47
CA ILE A 268 35.24 17.61 -14.04
C ILE A 268 34.33 17.67 -15.26
N ALA A 269 34.35 16.64 -16.11
CA ALA A 269 33.45 16.55 -17.26
C ALA A 269 32.00 16.38 -16.80
N ALA A 270 31.79 15.61 -15.74
CA ALA A 270 30.48 15.34 -15.15
C ALA A 270 30.02 16.41 -14.12
N LYS A 271 30.66 17.57 -14.06
CA LYS A 271 30.38 18.61 -13.05
C LYS A 271 28.95 19.12 -13.06
N GLU A 272 28.29 19.09 -14.22
CA GLU A 272 26.92 19.61 -14.37
C GLU A 272 25.93 18.79 -13.52
N TYR A 273 26.15 17.47 -13.42
CA TYR A 273 25.34 16.56 -12.61
C TYR A 273 25.45 16.81 -11.10
N LEU A 274 26.47 17.53 -10.65
CA LEU A 274 26.63 17.86 -9.22
C LEU A 274 25.58 18.86 -8.72
N LEU A 275 25.07 19.73 -9.60
CA LEU A 275 24.06 20.75 -9.29
C LEU A 275 22.71 20.47 -9.93
N ASP A 276 22.63 19.46 -10.79
CA ASP A 276 21.43 19.15 -11.55
C ASP A 276 20.38 18.45 -10.67
N SER A 277 19.43 19.26 -10.20
CA SER A 277 18.27 18.77 -9.45
C SER A 277 17.27 17.95 -10.29
N SER A 278 17.39 17.91 -11.62
CA SER A 278 16.54 17.04 -12.45
C SER A 278 16.90 15.56 -12.27
N ILE A 279 18.18 15.27 -12.00
CA ILE A 279 18.71 13.92 -11.74
C ILE A 279 18.23 13.38 -10.39
N ASP A 280 17.89 14.27 -9.46
CA ASP A 280 17.26 13.90 -8.19
C ASP A 280 15.87 13.27 -8.40
N ASN A 281 15.21 13.55 -9.54
CA ASN A 281 13.90 13.01 -9.92
C ASN A 281 14.00 11.90 -10.99
N GLU A 282 15.18 11.65 -11.57
CA GLU A 282 15.42 10.54 -12.49
C GLU A 282 15.52 9.22 -11.71
N GLU A 283 14.36 8.62 -11.49
CA GLU A 283 14.14 7.18 -11.53
C GLU A 283 14.85 6.28 -10.53
N PHE A 284 14.89 6.60 -9.23
CA PHE A 284 15.03 5.56 -8.21
C PHE A 284 14.10 5.82 -7.04
N HIS A 285 13.13 4.93 -6.83
CA HIS A 285 12.26 4.97 -5.67
C HIS A 285 13.06 4.55 -4.45
N ALA A 286 13.31 5.53 -3.61
CA ALA A 286 13.42 5.38 -2.17
C ALA A 286 12.14 4.69 -1.71
N SER A 287 12.10 3.36 -1.72
CA SER A 287 11.05 2.63 -1.02
C SER A 287 11.25 2.94 0.46
N SER A 288 10.47 3.88 1.00
CA SER A 288 10.14 3.85 2.41
C SER A 288 9.49 2.49 2.66
N LEU A 289 10.27 1.56 3.20
CA LEU A 289 9.86 0.21 3.61
C LEU A 289 8.85 0.22 4.78
N GLU A 290 8.13 1.33 4.99
CA GLU A 290 7.09 1.41 6.01
C GLU A 290 5.77 0.76 5.55
N ASP A 291 5.58 0.55 4.24
CA ASP A 291 4.38 -0.10 3.67
C ASP A 291 4.69 -1.23 2.65
N TRP A 292 5.90 -1.80 2.65
CA TRP A 292 6.25 -2.92 1.76
C TRP A 292 6.10 -4.29 2.46
N PRO A 293 5.51 -5.31 1.79
CA PRO A 293 5.33 -6.64 2.35
C PRO A 293 6.63 -7.30 2.80
N LYS A 294 6.73 -7.68 4.08
CA LYS A 294 7.91 -8.38 4.62
C LYS A 294 8.29 -9.65 3.85
N VAL A 295 7.32 -10.37 3.29
CA VAL A 295 7.55 -11.57 2.46
C VAL A 295 8.09 -11.24 1.05
N HIS A 296 8.02 -9.98 0.63
CA HIS A 296 8.60 -9.50 -0.63
C HIS A 296 9.85 -8.65 -0.42
N HIS A 297 10.34 -8.55 0.81
CA HIS A 297 11.71 -8.09 1.08
C HIS A 297 12.69 -9.02 0.34
N GLY A 298 13.49 -8.45 -0.56
CA GLY A 298 14.43 -9.20 -1.42
C GLY A 298 13.89 -9.62 -2.80
N LYS A 299 12.58 -9.54 -3.07
CA LYS A 299 12.01 -9.79 -4.42
C LYS A 299 11.85 -8.48 -5.18
N ASN A 300 12.03 -8.48 -6.52
CA ASN A 300 11.81 -7.26 -7.32
C ASN A 300 10.29 -7.07 -7.52
N PRO A 301 9.70 -5.93 -7.07
CA PRO A 301 8.26 -5.64 -7.20
C PRO A 301 7.71 -5.84 -8.61
N PHE A 302 8.54 -5.62 -9.62
CA PHE A 302 8.18 -5.69 -11.04
C PHE A 302 8.38 -7.08 -11.67
N THR A 303 8.74 -8.09 -10.87
CA THR A 303 9.01 -9.48 -11.34
C THR A 303 8.21 -10.55 -10.61
N ILE A 304 7.44 -10.17 -9.59
CA ILE A 304 6.58 -11.11 -8.87
C ILE A 304 5.40 -11.46 -9.79
N THR A 305 5.32 -12.72 -10.19
CA THR A 305 4.21 -13.25 -10.98
C THR A 305 3.26 -13.97 -10.02
N LEU A 306 2.04 -13.46 -9.89
CA LEU A 306 0.98 -14.06 -9.08
C LEU A 306 -0.22 -14.37 -9.99
N PRO A 307 -0.17 -15.48 -10.74
CA PRO A 307 -1.25 -15.82 -11.66
C PRO A 307 -2.51 -16.19 -10.88
N ILE A 308 -3.64 -15.59 -11.25
CA ILE A 308 -4.95 -16.01 -10.76
C ILE A 308 -5.34 -17.31 -11.46
N LYS A 309 -5.56 -18.37 -10.69
CA LYS A 309 -6.07 -19.65 -11.19
C LYS A 309 -7.56 -19.74 -10.94
N SER A 310 -8.29 -20.29 -11.90
CA SER A 310 -9.70 -20.61 -11.75
C SER A 310 -9.91 -22.12 -11.61
N LYS A 311 -11.08 -22.49 -11.09
CA LYS A 311 -11.61 -23.84 -11.14
C LYS A 311 -13.07 -23.77 -11.55
N ILE A 312 -13.60 -24.87 -12.08
CA ILE A 312 -15.04 -24.99 -12.33
C ILE A 312 -15.72 -25.41 -11.03
N ASN A 313 -16.78 -24.71 -10.66
CA ASN A 313 -17.64 -25.08 -9.54
C ASN A 313 -19.11 -24.93 -9.93
N LYS A 314 -19.97 -25.69 -9.26
CA LYS A 314 -21.42 -25.54 -9.41
C LYS A 314 -21.88 -24.26 -8.74
N SER A 315 -22.80 -23.56 -9.39
CA SER A 315 -23.46 -22.39 -8.85
C SER A 315 -24.94 -22.41 -9.19
N ILE A 316 -25.76 -21.94 -8.25
CA ILE A 316 -27.18 -21.69 -8.50
C ILE A 316 -27.34 -20.18 -8.63
N ARG A 317 -27.79 -19.72 -9.79
CA ARG A 317 -27.89 -18.30 -10.13
C ARG A 317 -29.30 -17.92 -10.49
N LEU A 318 -29.66 -16.67 -10.22
CA LEU A 318 -30.94 -16.12 -10.66
C LEU A 318 -30.97 -16.15 -12.20
N LYS A 319 -32.06 -16.69 -12.78
CA LYS A 319 -32.19 -16.89 -14.23
C LYS A 319 -32.19 -15.57 -14.99
N ASP A 320 -33.05 -14.64 -14.56
CA ASP A 320 -33.29 -13.36 -15.23
C ASP A 320 -32.39 -12.25 -14.69
N ARG A 321 -31.25 -12.63 -14.09
CA ARG A 321 -30.28 -11.72 -13.42
C ARG A 321 -29.67 -10.66 -14.34
N HIS A 322 -29.72 -10.90 -15.64
CA HIS A 322 -29.20 -10.00 -16.68
C HIS A 322 -30.31 -9.28 -17.44
N GLU A 323 -31.59 -9.56 -17.12
CA GLU A 323 -32.69 -8.79 -17.69
C GLU A 323 -32.65 -7.36 -17.12
N PRO A 324 -32.63 -6.33 -17.99
CA PRO A 324 -32.57 -4.95 -17.53
C PRO A 324 -33.73 -4.62 -16.58
N ASN A 325 -33.40 -4.05 -15.42
CA ASN A 325 -34.35 -3.65 -14.38
C ASN A 325 -35.08 -4.80 -13.67
N PHE A 326 -34.72 -6.08 -13.86
CA PHE A 326 -35.41 -7.18 -13.19
C PHE A 326 -35.22 -7.11 -11.66
N VAL A 327 -33.96 -7.08 -11.22
CA VAL A 327 -33.60 -6.99 -9.80
C VAL A 327 -34.06 -5.66 -9.22
N GLU A 328 -33.93 -4.57 -9.98
CA GLU A 328 -34.34 -3.23 -9.57
C GLU A 328 -35.86 -3.12 -9.42
N SER A 329 -36.64 -3.75 -10.29
CA SER A 329 -38.11 -3.78 -10.18
C SER A 329 -38.53 -4.55 -8.94
N TYR A 330 -37.85 -5.64 -8.60
CA TYR A 330 -38.07 -6.35 -7.35
C TYR A 330 -37.70 -5.49 -6.14
N LEU A 331 -36.54 -4.84 -6.15
CA LEU A 331 -36.10 -3.96 -5.05
C LEU A 331 -37.00 -2.73 -4.90
N GLU A 332 -37.48 -2.17 -6.01
CA GLU A 332 -38.43 -1.06 -6.03
C GLU A 332 -39.80 -1.51 -5.52
N PHE A 333 -40.28 -2.69 -5.94
CA PHE A 333 -41.49 -3.30 -5.39
C PHE A 333 -41.35 -3.53 -3.89
N ALA A 334 -40.21 -4.04 -3.42
CA ALA A 334 -39.90 -4.21 -2.02
C ALA A 334 -39.80 -2.87 -1.26
N ARG A 335 -39.44 -1.77 -1.94
CA ARG A 335 -39.38 -0.42 -1.35
C ARG A 335 -40.74 0.27 -1.25
N THR A 336 -41.64 0.00 -2.21
CA THR A 336 -42.87 0.77 -2.41
C THR A 336 -44.13 0.05 -1.93
N THR A 337 -44.07 -1.28 -1.81
CA THR A 337 -45.19 -2.10 -1.37
C THR A 337 -45.46 -1.91 0.11
N LYS A 338 -46.72 -1.59 0.45
CA LYS A 338 -47.22 -1.48 1.84
C LYS A 338 -47.64 -2.82 2.44
N ASN A 339 -47.53 -3.91 1.68
CA ASN A 339 -47.96 -5.25 2.07
C ASN A 339 -46.81 -6.23 1.83
N GLU A 340 -45.85 -6.26 2.74
CA GLU A 340 -44.62 -7.04 2.65
C GLU A 340 -44.87 -8.56 2.61
N ASN A 341 -46.06 -9.01 3.03
CA ASN A 341 -46.54 -10.40 2.87
C ASN A 341 -46.63 -10.86 1.41
N LEU A 342 -46.51 -9.95 0.43
CA LEU A 342 -46.45 -10.29 -1.00
C LEU A 342 -45.03 -10.67 -1.45
N LEU A 343 -43.98 -10.25 -0.73
CA LEU A 343 -42.58 -10.54 -1.09
C LEU A 343 -42.25 -12.05 -1.04
N PRO A 344 -42.69 -12.82 -0.02
CA PRO A 344 -42.48 -14.28 0.00
C PRO A 344 -43.20 -15.04 -1.12
N GLY A 345 -44.21 -14.42 -1.75
CA GLY A 345 -44.96 -15.00 -2.86
C GLY A 345 -44.32 -14.77 -4.24
N ILE A 346 -43.26 -13.96 -4.32
CA ILE A 346 -42.50 -13.74 -5.55
C ILE A 346 -41.53 -14.92 -5.72
N HIS A 347 -41.84 -15.78 -6.68
CA HIS A 347 -40.97 -16.90 -7.03
C HIS A 347 -39.92 -16.45 -8.06
N PHE A 348 -38.66 -16.58 -7.68
CA PHE A 348 -37.54 -16.44 -8.59
C PHE A 348 -37.24 -17.77 -9.27
N ASP A 349 -37.03 -17.73 -10.58
CA ASP A 349 -36.47 -18.86 -11.32
C ASP A 349 -34.95 -18.90 -11.09
N TRP A 350 -34.45 -20.09 -10.78
CA TRP A 350 -33.02 -20.34 -10.56
C TRP A 350 -32.50 -21.32 -11.60
N ILE A 351 -31.24 -21.15 -12.00
CA ILE A 351 -30.56 -22.04 -12.93
C ILE A 351 -29.29 -22.59 -12.31
N ASP A 352 -29.06 -23.88 -12.53
CA ASP A 352 -27.85 -24.59 -12.14
C ASP A 352 -26.84 -24.49 -13.29
N GLU A 353 -25.68 -23.91 -13.01
CA GLU A 353 -24.62 -23.71 -14.00
C GLU A 353 -23.26 -24.13 -13.42
N ASP A 354 -22.41 -24.69 -14.28
CA ASP A 354 -21.00 -24.88 -14.00
C ASP A 354 -20.25 -23.63 -14.45
N ILE A 355 -19.67 -22.91 -13.48
CA ILE A 355 -19.10 -21.58 -13.70
C ILE A 355 -17.61 -21.56 -13.34
N SER A 356 -16.88 -20.62 -13.92
CA SER A 356 -15.48 -20.39 -13.53
C SER A 356 -15.46 -19.58 -12.23
N VAL A 357 -14.84 -20.13 -11.18
CA VAL A 357 -14.67 -19.45 -9.89
C VAL A 357 -13.18 -19.33 -9.55
N PRO A 358 -12.77 -18.32 -8.76
CA PRO A 358 -11.39 -18.22 -8.32
C PRO A 358 -11.00 -19.44 -7.48
N ASN A 359 -9.79 -19.97 -7.69
CA ASN A 359 -9.28 -21.07 -6.89
C ASN A 359 -8.76 -20.57 -5.54
N ILE A 360 -9.66 -20.39 -4.57
CA ILE A 360 -9.33 -19.90 -3.23
C ILE A 360 -8.42 -20.81 -2.39
N THR A 361 -8.16 -22.06 -2.82
CA THR A 361 -7.15 -22.92 -2.17
C THR A 361 -5.74 -22.71 -2.73
N ASP A 362 -5.62 -21.93 -3.80
CA ASP A 362 -4.35 -21.53 -4.38
C ASP A 362 -3.92 -20.19 -3.78
N LYS A 363 -2.76 -20.20 -3.14
CA LYS A 363 -2.24 -19.03 -2.41
C LYS A 363 -2.01 -17.83 -3.32
N ASP A 364 -1.44 -18.03 -4.51
CA ASP A 364 -1.17 -16.95 -5.45
C ASP A 364 -2.47 -16.29 -5.92
N THR A 365 -3.52 -17.09 -6.14
CA THR A 365 -4.86 -16.60 -6.46
C THR A 365 -5.43 -15.71 -5.35
N LEU A 366 -5.32 -16.12 -4.08
CA LEU A 366 -5.77 -15.31 -2.95
C LEU A 366 -4.99 -14.00 -2.83
N VAL A 367 -3.66 -14.06 -2.93
CA VAL A 367 -2.81 -12.86 -2.85
C VAL A 367 -3.19 -11.89 -3.98
N SER A 368 -3.35 -12.37 -5.21
CA SER A 368 -3.72 -11.51 -6.34
C SER A 368 -5.10 -10.85 -6.18
N LEU A 369 -6.09 -11.57 -5.67
CA LEU A 369 -7.41 -10.98 -5.39
C LEU A 369 -7.35 -9.97 -4.23
N ALA A 370 -6.53 -10.24 -3.21
CA ALA A 370 -6.28 -9.30 -2.12
C ALA A 370 -5.55 -8.04 -2.63
N THR A 371 -4.59 -8.18 -3.55
CA THR A 371 -3.92 -7.07 -4.22
C THR A 371 -4.91 -6.26 -5.09
N ILE A 372 -5.84 -6.91 -5.80
CA ILE A 372 -6.93 -6.21 -6.51
C ILE A 372 -7.79 -5.40 -5.53
N SER A 373 -8.13 -5.98 -4.37
CA SER A 373 -8.84 -5.27 -3.30
C SER A 373 -8.04 -4.11 -2.73
N SER A 374 -6.72 -4.25 -2.60
CA SER A 374 -5.81 -3.18 -2.19
C SER A 374 -5.75 -2.04 -3.22
N ASN A 375 -5.58 -2.37 -4.50
CA ASN A 375 -5.57 -1.41 -5.60
C ASN A 375 -6.87 -0.62 -5.70
N SER A 376 -7.99 -1.16 -5.20
CA SER A 376 -9.27 -0.44 -5.18
C SER A 376 -9.23 0.82 -4.30
N TYR A 377 -8.22 0.97 -3.44
CA TYR A 377 -8.00 2.16 -2.60
C TYR A 377 -7.19 3.29 -3.25
N VAL A 378 -6.54 3.02 -4.39
CA VAL A 378 -5.70 4.01 -5.07
C VAL A 378 -6.08 4.18 -6.54
N ARG A 379 -6.00 5.42 -7.03
CA ARG A 379 -6.40 5.72 -8.41
C ARG A 379 -5.51 4.96 -9.39
N PHE A 380 -6.11 4.35 -10.41
CA PHE A 380 -5.36 3.71 -11.49
C PHE A 380 -4.44 4.74 -12.17
N PRO A 381 -3.11 4.51 -12.19
CA PRO A 381 -2.17 5.48 -12.71
C PRO A 381 -2.22 5.57 -14.24
N GLN A 382 -2.22 6.79 -14.77
CA GLN A 382 -2.30 7.05 -16.21
C GLN A 382 -0.95 6.90 -16.93
N ASN A 383 0.14 7.04 -16.18
CA ASN A 383 1.51 6.92 -16.68
C ASN A 383 2.43 6.34 -15.61
N ASP A 384 3.64 5.97 -16.01
CA ASP A 384 4.61 5.37 -15.10
C ASP A 384 5.03 6.31 -13.96
N GLU A 385 4.97 7.64 -14.15
CA GLU A 385 5.28 8.61 -13.09
C GLU A 385 4.20 8.69 -12.00
N GLU A 386 2.92 8.63 -12.38
CA GLU A 386 1.79 8.55 -11.45
C GLU A 386 1.80 7.20 -10.72
N LYS A 387 2.11 6.12 -11.45
CA LYS A 387 2.22 4.77 -10.87
C LYS A 387 3.30 4.71 -9.81
N LYS A 388 4.42 5.36 -10.08
CA LYS A 388 5.57 5.52 -9.18
C LYS A 388 5.27 6.32 -7.90
N LYS A 389 4.18 7.11 -7.89
CA LYS A 389 3.71 7.91 -6.74
C LYS A 389 2.47 7.33 -6.06
N SER A 390 2.00 6.17 -6.51
CA SER A 390 0.77 5.51 -6.07
C SER A 390 1.10 4.16 -5.45
N ASP A 391 0.31 3.69 -4.48
CA ASP A 391 0.44 2.34 -3.91
C ASP A 391 -0.11 1.24 -4.85
N TRP A 392 -0.25 1.56 -6.15
CA TRP A 392 -0.77 0.67 -7.17
C TRP A 392 0.22 -0.46 -7.49
N ILE A 393 -0.24 -1.70 -7.42
CA ILE A 393 0.54 -2.88 -7.76
C ILE A 393 -0.07 -3.57 -8.99
N ASP A 394 0.73 -3.82 -10.03
CA ASP A 394 0.24 -4.60 -11.17
C ASP A 394 -0.02 -6.05 -10.77
N VAL A 395 -1.18 -6.56 -11.17
CA VAL A 395 -1.51 -7.99 -11.04
C VAL A 395 -1.30 -8.64 -12.40
N VAL A 396 -0.40 -9.62 -12.47
CA VAL A 396 0.01 -10.22 -13.75
C VAL A 396 -1.18 -10.90 -14.43
N GLY A 397 -1.46 -10.49 -15.67
CA GLY A 397 -2.61 -10.99 -16.43
C GLY A 397 -3.92 -10.24 -16.17
N TRP A 398 -3.90 -9.21 -15.32
CA TRP A 398 -5.08 -8.46 -14.89
C TRP A 398 -4.77 -6.98 -14.84
N LEU A 399 -5.34 -6.23 -15.77
CA LEU A 399 -5.22 -4.77 -15.79
C LEU A 399 -6.61 -4.14 -15.80
N PRO A 400 -6.76 -2.94 -15.23
CA PRO A 400 -7.94 -2.12 -15.48
C PRO A 400 -8.09 -1.87 -16.97
N ASP A 401 -9.33 -1.89 -17.44
CA ASP A 401 -9.62 -1.66 -18.85
C ASP A 401 -9.21 -0.24 -19.28
N LYS A 402 -8.12 -0.16 -20.05
CA LYS A 402 -7.59 1.11 -20.56
C LYS A 402 -8.47 1.74 -21.63
N ASN A 403 -9.29 0.94 -22.32
CA ASN A 403 -10.14 1.42 -23.40
C ASN A 403 -11.47 1.99 -22.87
N ASN A 404 -11.83 1.69 -21.63
CA ASN A 404 -12.98 2.24 -20.94
C ASN A 404 -12.54 2.80 -19.58
N SER A 405 -11.64 3.80 -19.57
CA SER A 405 -11.11 4.39 -18.34
C SER A 405 -12.20 4.96 -17.41
N ASP A 406 -13.33 5.40 -17.98
CA ASP A 406 -14.54 5.84 -17.27
C ASP A 406 -15.29 4.71 -16.53
N ILE A 407 -14.92 3.43 -16.72
CA ILE A 407 -15.47 2.30 -15.97
C ILE A 407 -14.98 2.29 -14.51
N ASN A 408 -13.85 2.96 -14.24
CA ASN A 408 -13.36 3.15 -12.89
C ASN A 408 -14.25 4.16 -12.18
N PHE A 409 -14.87 3.76 -11.08
CA PHE A 409 -15.96 4.52 -10.44
C PHE A 409 -15.49 5.27 -9.19
N GLY A 410 -16.17 6.38 -8.88
CA GLY A 410 -16.01 7.16 -7.64
C GLY A 410 -14.76 8.05 -7.50
N TRP A 411 -13.83 8.06 -8.45
CA TRP A 411 -12.55 8.78 -8.31
C TRP A 411 -12.63 10.30 -8.41
N ASP A 412 -13.70 10.82 -9.00
CA ASP A 412 -13.93 12.25 -9.19
C ASP A 412 -15.03 12.82 -8.25
N ASP A 413 -15.48 12.04 -7.26
CA ASP A 413 -16.54 12.44 -6.31
C ASP A 413 -16.37 11.76 -4.92
N ILE A 414 -17.31 12.01 -4.01
CA ILE A 414 -17.38 11.46 -2.64
C ILE A 414 -18.11 10.11 -2.55
N GLY A 415 -18.37 9.45 -3.68
CA GLY A 415 -19.07 8.17 -3.75
C GLY A 415 -18.19 6.93 -3.61
N LEU A 416 -18.81 5.76 -3.81
CA LEU A 416 -18.14 4.46 -3.79
C LEU A 416 -17.06 4.41 -4.88
N ARG A 417 -15.85 3.96 -4.52
CA ARG A 417 -14.68 3.88 -5.40
C ARG A 417 -14.29 2.44 -5.74
N GLY A 418 -13.58 2.27 -6.84
CA GLY A 418 -13.03 0.98 -7.23
C GLY A 418 -12.56 0.92 -8.67
N HIS A 419 -12.28 -0.30 -9.13
CA HIS A 419 -11.71 -0.59 -10.44
C HIS A 419 -12.30 -1.87 -11.03
N VAL A 420 -12.32 -1.97 -12.35
CA VAL A 420 -12.74 -3.16 -13.08
C VAL A 420 -11.54 -3.74 -13.81
N PHE A 421 -11.12 -4.93 -13.41
CA PHE A 421 -9.95 -5.63 -13.94
C PHE A 421 -10.38 -6.68 -14.95
N VAL A 422 -9.69 -6.75 -16.08
CA VAL A 422 -9.99 -7.70 -17.14
C VAL A 422 -8.83 -8.67 -17.31
N SER A 423 -9.15 -9.95 -17.38
CA SER A 423 -8.19 -11.02 -17.66
C SER A 423 -7.56 -10.85 -19.04
N THR A 424 -6.28 -11.19 -19.22
CA THR A 424 -5.59 -11.12 -20.52
C THR A 424 -6.19 -11.99 -21.62
N ASP A 425 -6.87 -13.09 -21.27
CA ASP A 425 -7.58 -13.93 -22.24
C ASP A 425 -9.00 -13.42 -22.56
N ASN A 426 -9.38 -12.29 -21.95
CA ASN A 426 -10.62 -11.56 -22.16
C ASN A 426 -11.88 -12.41 -21.92
N LYS A 427 -11.84 -13.26 -20.87
CA LYS A 427 -12.95 -14.14 -20.48
C LYS A 427 -13.49 -13.88 -19.08
N THR A 428 -12.74 -13.19 -18.24
CA THR A 428 -13.12 -12.94 -16.85
C THR A 428 -12.88 -11.49 -16.49
N VAL A 429 -13.83 -10.93 -15.75
CA VAL A 429 -13.80 -9.55 -15.26
C VAL A 429 -13.92 -9.60 -13.75
N VAL A 430 -13.05 -8.89 -13.04
CA VAL A 430 -13.07 -8.76 -11.58
C VAL A 430 -13.43 -7.32 -11.22
N ILE A 431 -14.54 -7.14 -10.52
CA ILE A 431 -14.92 -5.85 -9.94
C ILE A 431 -14.27 -5.73 -8.57
N GLY A 432 -13.31 -4.82 -8.44
CA GLY A 432 -12.68 -4.46 -7.17
C GLY A 432 -13.39 -3.27 -6.53
N ILE A 433 -13.95 -3.47 -5.34
CA ILE A 433 -14.69 -2.43 -4.60
C ILE A 433 -13.85 -1.94 -3.42
N LYS A 434 -13.67 -0.62 -3.33
CA LYS A 434 -12.97 0.04 -2.21
C LYS A 434 -13.77 -0.14 -0.91
N GLY A 435 -13.07 -0.40 0.19
CA GLY A 435 -13.66 -0.30 1.52
C GLY A 435 -13.47 1.07 2.18
N THR A 436 -13.68 1.12 3.48
CA THR A 436 -13.65 2.38 4.22
C THR A 436 -12.24 2.94 4.30
N SER A 437 -12.13 4.21 3.94
CA SER A 437 -10.92 5.01 4.09
C SER A 437 -10.61 5.16 5.58
N GLY A 438 -9.36 4.95 6.01
CA GLY A 438 -8.95 4.82 7.42
C GLY A 438 -9.08 6.08 8.30
N ALA A 439 -10.19 6.81 8.25
CA ALA A 439 -10.48 7.96 9.08
C ALA A 439 -10.57 7.54 10.56
N GLY A 440 -9.47 7.75 11.30
CA GLY A 440 -9.36 7.43 12.73
C GLY A 440 -8.35 6.31 13.07
N LEU A 441 -7.70 5.71 12.07
CA LEU A 441 -6.56 4.81 12.25
C LEU A 441 -5.24 5.58 12.05
N PRO A 442 -4.21 5.38 12.91
CA PRO A 442 -2.92 6.06 12.72
C PRO A 442 -2.32 5.73 11.35
N GLY A 443 -2.14 6.71 10.46
CA GLY A 443 -1.65 6.48 9.08
C GLY A 443 -2.74 6.29 8.02
N GLY A 444 -4.03 6.46 8.36
CA GLY A 444 -5.07 6.63 7.33
C GLY A 444 -5.02 8.04 6.75
N GLY A 445 -4.81 8.15 5.43
CA GLY A 445 -4.85 9.42 4.71
C GLY A 445 -6.17 10.17 4.88
N SER A 446 -6.16 11.49 4.66
CA SER A 446 -7.38 12.29 4.60
C SER A 446 -8.16 11.92 3.34
N ASP A 447 -9.31 11.24 3.50
CA ASP A 447 -10.13 10.84 2.36
C ASP A 447 -11.43 11.63 2.30
N GLU A 448 -11.71 12.18 1.12
CA GLU A 448 -12.94 12.90 0.76
C GLU A 448 -14.19 12.02 0.89
N THR A 449 -14.04 10.69 0.78
CA THR A 449 -15.14 9.69 0.89
C THR A 449 -15.46 9.26 2.32
N GLY A 450 -14.57 9.57 3.29
CA GLY A 450 -14.65 9.08 4.67
C GLY A 450 -15.99 9.29 5.40
N PRO A 451 -16.69 10.43 5.24
CA PRO A 451 -18.01 10.63 5.85
C PRO A 451 -19.09 9.68 5.32
N GLN A 452 -19.08 9.38 4.01
CA GLN A 452 -20.05 8.49 3.40
C GLN A 452 -19.74 7.02 3.69
N ASP A 453 -18.46 6.65 3.68
CA ASP A 453 -18.01 5.31 4.10
C ASP A 453 -18.52 5.01 5.52
N LYS A 454 -18.26 5.93 6.45
CA LYS A 454 -18.68 5.82 7.85
C LYS A 454 -20.19 5.76 8.02
N THR A 455 -20.94 6.50 7.22
CA THR A 455 -22.41 6.46 7.24
C THR A 455 -22.93 5.09 6.82
N ASN A 456 -22.35 4.51 5.76
CA ASN A 456 -22.75 3.20 5.25
C ASN A 456 -22.28 2.06 6.15
N ASP A 457 -21.08 2.11 6.72
CA ASP A 457 -20.60 1.17 7.74
C ASP A 457 -21.57 1.11 8.92
N ASN A 458 -21.90 2.28 9.46
CA ASN A 458 -22.80 2.42 10.59
C ASN A 458 -24.23 2.00 10.26
N LEU A 459 -24.65 2.03 8.98
CA LEU A 459 -25.96 1.56 8.57
C LEU A 459 -26.00 0.04 8.35
N LEU A 460 -24.96 -0.52 7.72
CA LEU A 460 -24.86 -1.93 7.35
C LEU A 460 -24.55 -2.83 8.55
N PHE A 461 -23.65 -2.39 9.44
CA PHE A 461 -23.05 -3.24 10.47
C PHE A 461 -23.49 -2.90 11.89
N SER A 462 -24.43 -1.98 12.06
CA SER A 462 -25.04 -1.71 13.37
C SER A 462 -26.41 -2.37 13.52
N CYS A 463 -26.80 -2.57 14.77
CA CYS A 463 -28.09 -3.15 15.08
C CYS A 463 -29.23 -2.16 14.89
N CYS A 464 -29.03 -0.88 15.22
CA CYS A 464 -30.07 0.14 15.10
C CYS A 464 -29.47 1.52 14.83
N CYS A 465 -29.18 1.83 13.56
CA CYS A 465 -28.73 3.16 13.12
C CYS A 465 -27.53 3.72 13.90
N ALA A 466 -26.58 2.86 14.30
CA ALA A 466 -25.42 3.18 15.13
C ALA A 466 -25.75 3.69 16.55
N ARG A 467 -26.88 3.30 17.12
CA ARG A 467 -27.29 3.71 18.47
C ARG A 467 -26.55 2.92 19.57
N ILE A 468 -25.27 3.25 19.80
CA ILE A 468 -24.45 2.61 20.86
C ILE A 468 -24.56 3.32 22.21
N SER A 469 -24.71 4.65 22.22
CA SER A 469 -24.87 5.43 23.46
C SER A 469 -25.73 6.68 23.26
N TYR A 470 -26.18 7.29 24.37
CA TYR A 470 -26.99 8.52 24.32
C TYR A 470 -26.27 9.68 23.64
N MET A 471 -24.94 9.76 23.76
CA MET A 471 -24.13 10.85 23.18
C MET A 471 -23.71 10.59 21.73
N TRP A 472 -24.20 9.51 21.11
CA TRP A 472 -23.85 9.13 19.74
C TRP A 472 -24.85 9.68 18.72
N THR A 473 -24.33 10.23 17.62
CA THR A 473 -25.13 10.67 16.46
C THR A 473 -25.50 9.46 15.59
N THR A 474 -26.80 9.18 15.48
CA THR A 474 -27.30 8.07 14.67
C THR A 474 -27.27 8.40 13.17
N VAL A 475 -27.22 7.36 12.34
CA VAL A 475 -27.27 7.51 10.86
C VAL A 475 -28.69 7.46 10.28
N CYS A 476 -29.66 7.07 11.11
CA CYS A 476 -31.10 7.09 10.83
C CYS A 476 -31.91 7.15 12.13
N ASP A 477 -33.21 7.43 12.01
CA ASP A 477 -34.13 7.64 13.14
C ASP A 477 -35.05 6.44 13.41
N CYS A 478 -34.58 5.22 13.14
CA CYS A 478 -35.36 3.99 13.32
C CYS A 478 -35.42 3.50 14.78
N TYR A 479 -34.70 4.16 15.69
CA TYR A 479 -34.72 3.84 17.11
C TYR A 479 -36.02 4.29 17.77
N GLU A 480 -36.68 3.39 18.52
CA GLU A 480 -37.92 3.74 19.23
C GLU A 480 -37.70 3.95 20.73
N LYS A 481 -37.12 2.94 21.38
CA LYS A 481 -36.90 2.91 22.84
C LYS A 481 -35.82 1.91 23.17
N THR A 482 -35.47 1.81 24.45
CA THR A 482 -34.33 1.02 24.94
C THR A 482 -34.31 -0.39 24.35
N TYR A 483 -33.26 -0.69 23.59
CA TYR A 483 -33.07 -1.95 22.85
C TYR A 483 -34.26 -2.35 21.96
N THR A 484 -34.97 -1.37 21.40
CA THR A 484 -36.08 -1.61 20.45
C THR A 484 -35.87 -0.75 19.22
N CYS A 485 -35.84 -1.38 18.04
CA CYS A 485 -35.67 -0.72 16.76
C CYS A 485 -36.78 -1.11 15.79
N ASN A 486 -37.20 -0.16 14.97
CA ASN A 486 -38.18 -0.38 13.92
C ASN A 486 -37.51 -1.07 12.72
N GLN A 487 -37.90 -2.33 12.45
CA GLN A 487 -37.30 -3.14 11.39
C GLN A 487 -37.60 -2.55 10.00
N ASP A 488 -38.86 -2.24 9.73
CA ASP A 488 -39.31 -1.71 8.44
C ASP A 488 -38.57 -0.42 8.05
N CYS A 489 -38.31 0.43 9.05
CA CYS A 489 -37.52 1.64 8.89
C CYS A 489 -36.07 1.31 8.48
N LEU A 490 -35.42 0.37 9.17
CA LEU A 490 -34.04 -0.03 8.86
C LEU A 490 -33.91 -0.57 7.44
N GLU A 491 -34.86 -1.41 7.02
CA GLU A 491 -34.90 -1.96 5.66
C GLU A 491 -35.07 -0.87 4.61
N LYS A 492 -35.97 0.09 4.87
CA LYS A 492 -36.19 1.24 4.00
C LYS A 492 -34.94 2.13 3.89
N GLU A 493 -34.23 2.36 4.99
CA GLU A 493 -33.00 3.16 4.99
C GLU A 493 -31.88 2.51 4.17
N LEU A 494 -31.73 1.17 4.27
CA LEU A 494 -30.76 0.41 3.49
C LEU A 494 -31.02 0.41 1.98
N ARG A 495 -32.29 0.54 1.58
CA ARG A 495 -32.73 0.57 0.17
C ARG A 495 -32.75 1.97 -0.45
N LYS A 496 -32.31 3.00 0.27
CA LYS A 496 -32.32 4.35 -0.31
C LYS A 496 -31.30 4.49 -1.45
N PRO A 497 -31.62 5.26 -2.51
CA PRO A 497 -30.72 5.40 -3.67
C PRO A 497 -29.36 6.04 -3.37
N ASP A 498 -29.24 6.79 -2.28
CA ASP A 498 -28.01 7.44 -1.83
C ASP A 498 -27.10 6.51 -1.00
N LYS A 499 -27.40 5.21 -0.92
CA LYS A 499 -26.63 4.23 -0.15
C LYS A 499 -25.76 3.35 -1.04
N TYR A 500 -24.68 2.83 -0.45
CA TYR A 500 -23.66 2.09 -1.19
C TYR A 500 -24.16 0.75 -1.76
N TYR A 501 -25.19 0.14 -1.15
CA TYR A 501 -25.79 -1.06 -1.73
C TYR A 501 -26.38 -0.78 -3.12
N GLN A 502 -27.19 0.28 -3.27
CA GLN A 502 -27.74 0.66 -4.58
C GLN A 502 -26.63 1.03 -5.57
N ALA A 503 -25.63 1.80 -5.14
CA ALA A 503 -24.48 2.16 -5.98
C ALA A 503 -23.75 0.91 -6.51
N THR A 504 -23.65 -0.14 -5.70
CA THR A 504 -23.00 -1.40 -6.08
C THR A 504 -23.79 -2.14 -7.17
N LEU A 505 -25.13 -2.10 -7.14
CA LEU A 505 -25.98 -2.66 -8.20
C LEU A 505 -25.81 -1.91 -9.52
N ASP A 506 -25.77 -0.57 -9.45
CA ASP A 506 -25.60 0.27 -10.64
C ASP A 506 -24.24 0.04 -11.30
N ILE A 507 -23.17 -0.14 -10.50
CA ILE A 507 -21.84 -0.53 -11.00
C ILE A 507 -21.93 -1.86 -11.75
N TYR A 508 -22.55 -2.87 -11.16
CA TYR A 508 -22.68 -4.19 -11.80
C TYR A 508 -23.46 -4.13 -13.12
N LYS A 509 -24.56 -3.39 -13.15
CA LYS A 509 -25.37 -3.17 -14.36
C LYS A 509 -24.55 -2.56 -15.50
N ASN A 510 -23.73 -1.57 -15.17
CA ASN A 510 -22.93 -0.91 -16.20
C ASN A 510 -21.76 -1.79 -16.65
N VAL A 511 -21.11 -2.51 -15.73
CA VAL A 511 -20.07 -3.48 -16.07
C VAL A 511 -20.63 -4.56 -16.99
N THR A 512 -21.79 -5.13 -16.67
CA THR A 512 -22.42 -6.17 -17.52
C THR A 512 -22.94 -5.64 -18.85
N SER A 513 -23.23 -4.33 -18.96
CA SER A 513 -23.53 -3.70 -20.25
C SER A 513 -22.30 -3.60 -21.17
N LEU A 514 -21.10 -3.45 -20.60
CA LEU A 514 -19.82 -3.41 -21.31
C LEU A 514 -19.22 -4.81 -21.51
N TYR A 515 -19.47 -5.71 -20.57
CA TYR A 515 -18.98 -7.08 -20.52
C TYR A 515 -20.16 -8.07 -20.47
N PRO A 516 -20.72 -8.40 -21.65
CA PRO A 516 -21.88 -9.27 -21.74
C PRO A 516 -21.65 -10.64 -21.07
N PRO A 517 -22.55 -11.07 -20.17
CA PRO A 517 -22.41 -12.30 -19.40
C PRO A 517 -22.39 -13.61 -20.23
N ASP A 518 -22.82 -13.56 -21.49
CA ASP A 518 -22.71 -14.68 -22.44
C ASP A 518 -21.25 -14.94 -22.87
N LYS A 519 -20.35 -13.98 -22.63
CA LYS A 519 -18.93 -14.05 -23.02
C LYS A 519 -17.97 -13.91 -21.86
N TYR A 520 -18.38 -13.22 -20.80
CA TYR A 520 -17.53 -12.89 -19.66
C TYR A 520 -18.10 -13.46 -18.37
N GLU A 521 -17.22 -14.07 -17.58
CA GLU A 521 -17.51 -14.40 -16.19
C GLU A 521 -17.18 -13.20 -15.30
N ILE A 522 -18.11 -12.80 -14.44
CA ILE A 522 -17.94 -11.64 -13.56
C ILE A 522 -17.69 -12.11 -12.13
N TRP A 523 -16.56 -11.73 -11.56
CA TRP A 523 -16.19 -11.94 -10.17
C TRP A 523 -16.16 -10.60 -9.42
N VAL A 524 -16.30 -10.66 -8.10
CA VAL A 524 -16.26 -9.46 -7.27
C VAL A 524 -15.34 -9.66 -6.08
N THR A 525 -14.53 -8.66 -5.76
CA THR A 525 -13.63 -8.71 -4.60
C THR A 525 -13.57 -7.36 -3.91
N GLY A 526 -13.25 -7.36 -2.63
CA GLY A 526 -13.14 -6.15 -1.84
C GLY A 526 -12.61 -6.42 -0.45
N HIS A 527 -12.20 -5.35 0.21
CA HIS A 527 -11.70 -5.39 1.59
C HIS A 527 -12.60 -4.55 2.50
N SER A 528 -12.79 -4.97 3.75
CA SER A 528 -13.61 -4.24 4.75
C SER A 528 -15.03 -3.98 4.23
N LEU A 529 -15.53 -2.74 4.26
CA LEU A 529 -16.81 -2.34 3.64
C LEU A 529 -16.95 -2.82 2.19
N GLY A 530 -15.89 -2.73 1.38
CA GLY A 530 -15.89 -3.15 -0.02
C GLY A 530 -16.04 -4.67 -0.15
N GLY A 531 -15.50 -5.43 0.80
CA GLY A 531 -15.68 -6.89 0.87
C GLY A 531 -17.12 -7.27 1.22
N ALA A 532 -17.74 -6.54 2.16
CA ALA A 532 -19.15 -6.74 2.47
C ALA A 532 -20.04 -6.40 1.27
N LEU A 533 -19.80 -5.29 0.57
CA LEU A 533 -20.52 -4.94 -0.66
C LEU A 533 -20.32 -5.97 -1.77
N ALA A 534 -19.12 -6.52 -1.91
CA ALA A 534 -18.84 -7.62 -2.84
C ALA A 534 -19.66 -8.87 -2.52
N SER A 535 -19.78 -9.22 -1.24
CA SER A 535 -20.61 -10.34 -0.76
C SER A 535 -22.11 -10.10 -1.02
N LEU A 536 -22.62 -8.90 -0.71
CA LEU A 536 -24.01 -8.52 -1.02
C LEU A 536 -24.29 -8.63 -2.53
N LEU A 537 -23.39 -8.14 -3.37
CA LEU A 537 -23.53 -8.22 -4.83
C LEU A 537 -23.46 -9.67 -5.33
N GLY A 538 -22.54 -10.46 -4.77
CA GLY A 538 -22.42 -11.89 -5.02
C GLY A 538 -23.72 -12.63 -4.72
N ARG A 539 -24.37 -12.29 -3.61
CA ARG A 539 -25.66 -12.89 -3.23
C ARG A 539 -26.82 -12.43 -4.10
N THR A 540 -26.85 -11.17 -4.52
CA THR A 540 -27.92 -10.64 -5.37
C THR A 540 -27.95 -11.30 -6.75
N TYR A 541 -26.80 -11.51 -7.37
CA TYR A 541 -26.72 -12.03 -8.75
C TYR A 541 -26.14 -13.45 -8.88
N GLY A 542 -25.71 -14.07 -7.77
CA GLY A 542 -25.06 -15.39 -7.76
C GLY A 542 -23.62 -15.36 -8.30
N LEU A 543 -22.87 -14.29 -8.02
CA LEU A 543 -21.50 -14.09 -8.50
C LEU A 543 -20.47 -14.69 -7.55
N PRO A 544 -19.33 -15.19 -8.05
CA PRO A 544 -18.20 -15.55 -7.21
C PRO A 544 -17.66 -14.30 -6.51
N ALA A 545 -17.66 -14.30 -5.18
CA ALA A 545 -17.22 -13.17 -4.37
C ALA A 545 -16.15 -13.57 -3.36
N VAL A 546 -15.06 -12.81 -3.29
CA VAL A 546 -14.01 -12.99 -2.28
C VAL A 546 -13.92 -11.70 -1.45
N ALA A 547 -14.27 -11.81 -0.17
CA ALA A 547 -14.35 -10.68 0.75
C ALA A 547 -13.23 -10.78 1.79
N PHE A 548 -12.31 -9.81 1.81
CA PHE A 548 -11.19 -9.77 2.75
C PHE A 548 -11.52 -8.90 3.97
N GLU A 549 -11.39 -9.46 5.16
CA GLU A 549 -11.67 -8.79 6.45
C GLU A 549 -12.99 -8.01 6.46
N ALA A 550 -14.01 -8.50 5.74
CA ALA A 550 -15.30 -7.84 5.71
C ALA A 550 -15.95 -7.92 7.11
N PRO A 551 -16.63 -6.87 7.60
CA PRO A 551 -17.49 -6.98 8.78
C PRO A 551 -18.70 -7.90 8.49
N GLY A 552 -19.31 -8.48 9.52
CA GLY A 552 -20.46 -9.39 9.38
C GLY A 552 -21.65 -8.76 8.66
N GLU A 553 -21.92 -9.20 7.43
CA GLU A 553 -22.92 -8.61 6.53
C GLU A 553 -24.23 -9.42 6.38
N MET A 554 -24.37 -10.56 7.07
CA MET A 554 -25.56 -11.43 6.96
C MET A 554 -26.84 -10.73 7.45
N LEU A 555 -26.76 -9.85 8.46
CA LEU A 555 -27.92 -9.08 8.90
C LEU A 555 -28.40 -8.09 7.83
N ALA A 556 -27.47 -7.39 7.17
CA ALA A 556 -27.78 -6.48 6.07
C ALA A 556 -28.44 -7.22 4.90
N THR A 557 -27.92 -8.40 4.56
CA THR A 557 -28.51 -9.31 3.57
C THR A 557 -29.98 -9.62 3.87
N LYS A 558 -30.32 -9.96 5.11
CA LYS A 558 -31.69 -10.25 5.54
C LYS A 558 -32.59 -9.02 5.40
N ARG A 559 -32.12 -7.86 5.88
CA ARG A 559 -32.84 -6.58 5.79
C ARG A 559 -33.08 -6.11 4.36
N LEU A 560 -32.17 -6.44 3.44
CA LEU A 560 -32.33 -6.13 2.03
C LEU A 560 -33.28 -7.11 1.32
N HIS A 561 -33.61 -8.25 1.95
CA HIS A 561 -34.36 -9.37 1.37
C HIS A 561 -33.73 -9.87 0.07
N LEU A 562 -32.40 -10.03 0.10
CA LEU A 562 -31.65 -10.49 -1.07
C LEU A 562 -32.13 -11.89 -1.47
N PRO A 563 -32.40 -12.12 -2.77
CA PRO A 563 -32.93 -13.39 -3.23
C PRO A 563 -31.94 -14.53 -2.91
N GLN A 564 -32.45 -15.64 -2.39
CA GLN A 564 -31.68 -16.87 -2.15
C GLN A 564 -32.53 -18.07 -2.57
N PRO A 565 -31.96 -19.10 -3.21
CA PRO A 565 -32.71 -20.32 -3.48
C PRO A 565 -33.10 -20.98 -2.15
N PRO A 566 -34.34 -21.47 -1.99
CA PRO A 566 -34.76 -22.16 -0.78
C PRO A 566 -33.85 -23.37 -0.50
N GLY A 567 -33.21 -23.39 0.68
CA GLY A 567 -32.35 -24.50 1.09
C GLY A 567 -31.02 -24.62 0.34
N LEU A 568 -30.55 -23.54 -0.30
CA LEU A 568 -29.23 -23.52 -0.95
C LEU A 568 -28.11 -23.82 0.07
N PRO A 569 -27.32 -24.88 -0.13
CA PRO A 569 -26.12 -25.10 0.66
C PRO A 569 -25.12 -23.95 0.47
N LYS A 570 -24.51 -23.45 1.56
CA LYS A 570 -23.65 -22.26 1.53
C LYS A 570 -22.45 -22.39 0.56
N HIS A 571 -21.94 -23.59 0.36
CA HIS A 571 -20.85 -23.84 -0.60
C HIS A 571 -21.25 -23.61 -2.08
N LEU A 572 -22.54 -23.55 -2.40
CA LEU A 572 -23.06 -23.23 -3.74
C LEU A 572 -23.30 -21.72 -3.94
N GLU A 573 -23.14 -20.90 -2.90
CA GLU A 573 -23.21 -19.43 -3.02
C GLU A 573 -21.94 -18.86 -3.69
N ASN A 574 -20.81 -19.58 -3.64
CA ASN A 574 -19.52 -19.12 -4.16
C ASN A 574 -19.07 -17.77 -3.54
N ILE A 575 -19.37 -17.57 -2.26
CA ILE A 575 -18.94 -16.42 -1.47
C ILE A 575 -17.95 -16.90 -0.41
N TRP A 576 -16.76 -16.30 -0.36
CA TRP A 576 -15.70 -16.63 0.57
C TRP A 576 -15.26 -15.41 1.37
N HIS A 577 -15.37 -15.51 2.69
CA HIS A 577 -14.94 -14.49 3.64
C HIS A 577 -13.56 -14.87 4.20
N ILE A 578 -12.52 -14.21 3.71
CA ILE A 578 -11.14 -14.40 4.17
C ILE A 578 -10.90 -13.45 5.34
N GLY A 579 -10.52 -13.97 6.50
CA GLY A 579 -10.23 -13.14 7.68
C GLY A 579 -9.22 -13.75 8.64
N ASN A 580 -8.89 -13.04 9.71
CA ASN A 580 -7.98 -13.53 10.74
C ASN A 580 -8.51 -13.35 12.17
N THR A 581 -8.16 -14.26 13.09
CA THR A 581 -8.69 -14.27 14.47
C THR A 581 -8.26 -13.06 15.32
N ALA A 582 -7.29 -12.26 14.86
CA ALA A 582 -6.83 -11.05 15.55
C ALA A 582 -7.39 -9.76 14.96
N ASP A 583 -8.24 -9.81 13.92
CA ASP A 583 -8.99 -8.66 13.44
C ASP A 583 -10.29 -8.49 14.23
N PRO A 584 -10.43 -7.43 15.05
CA PRO A 584 -11.65 -7.18 15.79
C PRO A 584 -12.87 -6.85 14.92
N ILE A 585 -12.68 -6.34 13.70
CA ILE A 585 -13.78 -5.99 12.79
C ILE A 585 -14.37 -7.26 12.17
N TYR A 586 -13.55 -8.08 11.51
CA TYR A 586 -14.00 -9.36 10.93
C TYR A 586 -14.63 -10.28 11.99
N MET A 587 -14.01 -10.37 13.18
CA MET A 587 -14.53 -11.20 14.26
C MET A 587 -15.79 -10.61 14.94
N GLY A 588 -16.19 -9.39 14.60
CA GLY A 588 -17.36 -8.70 15.18
C GLY A 588 -17.22 -8.36 16.66
N VAL A 589 -15.98 -8.30 17.17
CA VAL A 589 -15.67 -7.96 18.58
C VAL A 589 -15.30 -6.49 18.77
N CYS A 590 -15.23 -5.70 17.69
CA CYS A 590 -15.03 -4.26 17.73
C CYS A 590 -16.31 -3.48 18.11
N ASN A 591 -16.97 -3.90 19.19
CA ASN A 591 -18.29 -3.41 19.58
C ASN A 591 -18.29 -2.68 20.94
N GLY A 592 -19.28 -1.80 21.14
CA GLY A 592 -19.53 -1.11 22.42
C GLY A 592 -18.70 0.17 22.66
N ALA A 593 -19.09 0.91 23.70
CA ALA A 593 -18.64 2.29 23.96
C ALA A 593 -17.13 2.45 24.28
N SER A 594 -16.46 1.38 24.69
CA SER A 594 -15.02 1.38 24.99
C SER A 594 -14.14 0.77 23.89
N SER A 595 -14.73 0.38 22.75
CA SER A 595 -13.96 -0.20 21.64
C SER A 595 -13.19 0.85 20.85
N SER A 596 -12.12 0.41 20.17
CA SER A 596 -11.35 1.24 19.24
C SER A 596 -12.21 1.71 18.06
N CYS A 597 -13.13 0.88 17.56
CA CYS A 597 -14.06 1.27 16.50
C CYS A 597 -14.98 2.39 16.97
N ASN A 598 -15.53 2.30 18.19
CA ASN A 598 -16.34 3.36 18.76
C ASN A 598 -15.55 4.67 18.90
N ALA A 599 -14.29 4.62 19.32
CA ALA A 599 -13.42 5.80 19.39
C ALA A 599 -13.17 6.46 18.01
N ALA A 600 -13.12 5.65 16.94
CA ALA A 600 -13.03 6.13 15.56
C ALA A 600 -14.41 6.52 14.96
N GLY A 601 -15.50 6.32 15.72
CA GLY A 601 -16.87 6.68 15.36
C GLY A 601 -17.62 5.62 14.53
N TYR A 602 -17.16 4.38 14.56
CA TYR A 602 -17.80 3.23 13.93
C TYR A 602 -18.58 2.40 14.94
N ALA A 603 -19.77 1.98 14.53
CA ALA A 603 -20.72 1.21 15.31
C ALA A 603 -20.91 -0.19 14.72
N MET A 604 -19.85 -0.99 14.76
CA MET A 604 -19.82 -2.34 14.20
C MET A 604 -20.26 -3.35 15.27
N GLU A 605 -21.51 -3.78 15.20
CA GLU A 605 -22.16 -4.71 16.15
C GLU A 605 -22.41 -6.10 15.56
N THR A 606 -22.29 -6.27 14.24
CA THR A 606 -22.54 -7.52 13.53
C THR A 606 -21.26 -8.37 13.38
N ALA A 607 -21.45 -9.70 13.37
CA ALA A 607 -20.40 -10.72 13.27
C ALA A 607 -20.78 -11.89 12.34
N CYS A 608 -22.03 -11.95 11.87
CA CYS A 608 -22.46 -13.04 11.01
C CYS A 608 -22.19 -12.78 9.52
N HIS A 609 -21.64 -13.76 8.82
CA HIS A 609 -21.30 -13.72 7.42
C HIS A 609 -22.17 -14.67 6.58
N THR A 610 -22.29 -14.33 5.32
CA THR A 610 -22.86 -15.22 4.30
C THR A 610 -21.79 -16.17 3.75
N GLY A 611 -22.15 -17.13 2.89
CA GLY A 611 -21.19 -18.06 2.29
C GLY A 611 -20.31 -18.84 3.28
N LEU A 612 -19.03 -18.99 2.93
CA LEU A 612 -18.02 -19.72 3.71
C LEU A 612 -17.04 -18.77 4.40
N GLN A 613 -16.61 -19.11 5.62
CA GLN A 613 -15.56 -18.40 6.34
C GLN A 613 -14.23 -19.14 6.22
N CYS A 614 -13.19 -18.46 5.74
CA CYS A 614 -11.83 -18.96 5.62
C CYS A 614 -10.94 -18.15 6.58
N VAL A 615 -10.81 -18.63 7.81
CA VAL A 615 -10.21 -17.85 8.91
C VAL A 615 -8.81 -18.37 9.24
N TYR A 616 -7.81 -17.47 9.23
CA TYR A 616 -6.47 -17.76 9.74
C TYR A 616 -6.43 -17.57 11.26
N ASP A 617 -6.00 -18.59 12.00
CA ASP A 617 -5.92 -18.52 13.46
C ASP A 617 -4.58 -17.92 13.96
N VAL A 618 -4.33 -16.66 13.58
CA VAL A 618 -3.10 -15.94 13.91
C VAL A 618 -2.89 -15.72 15.42
N VAL A 619 -3.97 -15.73 16.21
CA VAL A 619 -3.88 -15.62 17.68
C VAL A 619 -3.25 -16.88 18.26
N THR A 620 -3.73 -18.06 17.86
CA THR A 620 -3.19 -19.34 18.35
C THR A 620 -1.85 -19.66 17.70
N ASP A 621 -1.75 -19.52 16.37
CA ASP A 621 -0.61 -19.99 15.59
C ASP A 621 0.60 -19.04 15.71
N LEU A 622 0.36 -17.72 15.71
CA LEU A 622 1.40 -16.68 15.67
C LEU A 622 1.47 -15.85 16.96
N GLY A 623 0.59 -16.09 17.93
CA GLY A 623 0.57 -15.37 19.21
C GLY A 623 0.12 -13.91 19.10
N TRP A 624 -0.63 -13.56 18.05
CA TRP A 624 -1.10 -12.19 17.84
C TRP A 624 -2.10 -11.76 18.92
N ARG A 625 -2.11 -10.45 19.20
CA ARG A 625 -3.16 -9.83 20.01
C ARG A 625 -4.19 -9.22 19.09
N VAL A 626 -5.46 -9.31 19.48
CA VAL A 626 -6.56 -8.62 18.79
C VAL A 626 -6.26 -7.13 18.73
N ASN A 627 -6.17 -6.58 17.52
CA ASN A 627 -5.79 -5.19 17.27
C ASN A 627 -6.40 -4.72 15.95
N LEU A 628 -6.93 -3.49 15.93
CA LEU A 628 -7.48 -2.86 14.73
C LEU A 628 -6.45 -2.70 13.60
N LEU A 629 -5.15 -2.68 13.91
CA LEU A 629 -4.10 -2.68 12.89
C LEU A 629 -4.08 -3.97 12.06
N ASN A 630 -4.51 -5.10 12.64
CA ASN A 630 -4.56 -6.39 11.94
C ASN A 630 -5.69 -6.48 10.91
N HIS A 631 -6.57 -5.48 10.87
CA HIS A 631 -7.62 -5.35 9.86
C HIS A 631 -7.06 -4.86 8.51
N ARG A 632 -5.88 -4.23 8.45
CA ARG A 632 -5.41 -3.61 7.21
C ARG A 632 -5.16 -4.65 6.13
N ILE A 633 -5.60 -4.37 4.90
CA ILE A 633 -5.41 -5.28 3.76
C ILE A 633 -3.94 -5.68 3.56
N HIS A 634 -2.99 -4.75 3.74
CA HIS A 634 -1.56 -5.08 3.66
C HIS A 634 -1.12 -6.02 4.79
N THR A 635 -1.60 -5.84 6.03
CA THR A 635 -1.31 -6.78 7.12
C THR A 635 -1.84 -8.18 6.80
N VAL A 636 -3.01 -8.28 6.18
CA VAL A 636 -3.63 -9.55 5.76
C VAL A 636 -2.80 -10.22 4.66
N ILE A 637 -2.37 -9.47 3.65
CA ILE A 637 -1.54 -10.02 2.58
C ILE A 637 -0.19 -10.46 3.15
N ASP A 638 0.48 -9.59 3.87
CA ASP A 638 1.92 -9.65 4.12
C ASP A 638 2.27 -10.52 5.32
N ASP A 639 1.51 -10.33 6.40
CA ASP A 639 1.79 -10.92 7.70
C ASP A 639 0.82 -12.10 7.99
N VAL A 640 -0.19 -12.35 7.14
CA VAL A 640 -1.11 -13.49 7.25
C VAL A 640 -1.01 -14.43 6.04
N ILE A 641 -1.61 -14.10 4.90
CA ILE A 641 -1.71 -15.02 3.73
C ILE A 641 -0.31 -15.46 3.28
N LEU A 642 0.64 -14.54 3.20
CA LEU A 642 1.99 -14.82 2.74
C LEU A 642 2.85 -15.59 3.76
N ILE A 643 2.54 -15.52 5.06
CA ILE A 643 3.26 -16.23 6.13
C ILE A 643 2.83 -17.71 6.22
N TYR A 644 1.54 -17.99 5.99
CA TYR A 644 1.04 -19.36 6.05
C TYR A 644 1.45 -20.18 4.81
N ASN A 645 1.79 -21.45 5.01
CA ASN A 645 2.15 -22.35 3.90
C ASN A 645 0.94 -22.74 3.04
N GLU A 646 -0.23 -22.86 3.67
CA GLU A 646 -1.49 -23.24 3.04
C GLU A 646 -2.54 -22.16 3.29
N THR A 647 -3.51 -22.05 2.39
CA THR A 647 -4.65 -21.14 2.56
C THR A 647 -5.55 -21.63 3.70
N ALA A 648 -6.15 -20.69 4.44
CA ALA A 648 -7.11 -21.04 5.49
C ALA A 648 -8.22 -21.97 4.96
N LYS A 649 -8.59 -22.97 5.78
CA LYS A 649 -9.70 -23.86 5.45
C LYS A 649 -11.01 -23.09 5.52
N CYS A 650 -11.81 -23.21 4.46
CA CYS A 650 -13.11 -22.56 4.39
C CYS A 650 -14.19 -23.48 4.96
N GLU A 651 -14.94 -23.00 5.94
CA GLU A 651 -15.96 -23.75 6.64
C GLU A 651 -17.29 -22.99 6.68
N GLU A 652 -18.39 -23.72 6.85
CA GLU A 652 -19.70 -23.10 7.04
C GLU A 652 -19.77 -22.47 8.43
N GLN A 653 -20.15 -21.19 8.48
CA GLN A 653 -20.34 -20.53 9.76
C GLN A 653 -21.39 -21.28 10.59
N PRO A 654 -21.10 -21.58 11.88
CA PRO A 654 -22.08 -22.16 12.80
C PRO A 654 -23.30 -21.23 13.00
N PRO A 655 -24.40 -21.70 13.60
CA PRO A 655 -25.56 -20.86 13.85
C PRO A 655 -25.17 -19.54 14.53
N CYS A 656 -25.35 -18.43 13.80
CA CYS A 656 -24.94 -17.10 14.22
C CYS A 656 -26.17 -16.18 14.26
N ARG A 657 -26.25 -15.38 15.34
CA ARG A 657 -27.30 -14.39 15.54
C ARG A 657 -26.68 -13.06 15.95
N ASP A 658 -26.75 -12.10 15.05
CA ASP A 658 -26.42 -10.70 15.35
C ASP A 658 -27.49 -10.06 16.23
N CYS A 659 -27.11 -9.00 16.94
CA CYS A 659 -28.04 -8.09 17.61
C CYS A 659 -28.98 -8.75 18.62
N PHE A 660 -28.51 -9.79 19.32
CA PHE A 660 -29.34 -10.57 20.25
C PHE A 660 -30.02 -9.76 21.37
N ASN A 661 -29.44 -8.60 21.74
CA ASN A 661 -29.99 -7.71 22.75
C ASN A 661 -31.11 -6.82 22.22
N TRP A 662 -31.21 -6.63 20.91
CA TRP A 662 -32.17 -5.75 20.27
C TRP A 662 -33.46 -6.50 19.97
N ARG A 663 -34.57 -5.84 20.26
CA ARG A 663 -35.90 -6.25 19.82
C ARG A 663 -36.25 -5.48 18.54
N PHE A 664 -36.58 -6.22 17.50
CA PHE A 664 -37.04 -5.63 16.24
C PHE A 664 -38.56 -5.70 16.17
N VAL A 665 -39.20 -4.57 15.87
CA VAL A 665 -40.67 -4.45 15.77
C VAL A 665 -41.05 -4.03 14.35
N SER A 666 -42.17 -4.56 13.85
CA SER A 666 -42.78 -4.14 12.59
C SER A 666 -44.09 -3.40 12.88
N HIS A 667 -44.40 -2.38 12.07
CA HIS A 667 -45.67 -1.65 12.13
C HIS A 667 -46.54 -1.91 10.91
N TYR A 668 -46.09 -2.75 9.97
CA TYR A 668 -46.78 -3.02 8.71
C TYR A 668 -47.36 -4.44 8.60
N ASP A 669 -46.92 -5.38 9.44
CA ASP A 669 -47.53 -6.70 9.54
C ASP A 669 -48.45 -6.83 10.78
N ASN A 670 -49.33 -7.84 10.76
CA ASN A 670 -50.15 -8.23 11.91
C ASN A 670 -49.52 -9.45 12.60
N GLU A 671 -48.22 -9.69 12.39
CA GLU A 671 -47.51 -10.77 13.05
C GLU A 671 -47.15 -10.35 14.47
N ASP A 672 -47.02 -11.33 15.38
CA ASP A 672 -46.59 -11.02 16.73
C ASP A 672 -45.12 -10.59 16.69
N ASP A 673 -44.84 -9.32 16.98
CA ASP A 673 -43.49 -8.79 17.24
C ASP A 673 -42.68 -9.78 18.08
N GLU A 674 -41.34 -9.81 17.89
CA GLU A 674 -40.46 -10.62 18.76
C GLU A 674 -40.87 -10.47 20.24
N PRO A 675 -41.06 -11.59 20.97
CA PRO A 675 -41.55 -11.53 22.34
C PRO A 675 -40.60 -10.68 23.18
N SER A 676 -41.15 -9.86 24.09
CA SER A 676 -40.34 -8.94 24.88
C SER A 676 -39.20 -9.69 25.59
N LEU A 677 -37.96 -9.45 25.16
CA LEU A 677 -36.80 -9.97 25.86
C LEU A 677 -36.78 -9.33 27.26
N PRO A 678 -36.53 -10.11 28.33
CA PRO A 678 -36.34 -9.53 29.66
C PRO A 678 -35.18 -8.54 29.59
N ASN A 679 -35.39 -7.33 30.10
CA ASN A 679 -34.34 -6.32 30.17
C ASN A 679 -33.10 -6.95 30.83
N PRO A 680 -31.92 -6.99 30.18
CA PRO A 680 -30.71 -7.60 30.75
C PRO A 680 -30.30 -6.95 32.09
N LEU A 681 -30.69 -5.70 32.30
CA LEU A 681 -30.44 -4.92 33.51
C LEU A 681 -31.58 -5.01 34.53
N ASN A 682 -32.69 -5.67 34.20
CA ASN A 682 -33.84 -5.83 35.10
C ASN A 682 -34.74 -7.02 34.67
N PRO A 683 -34.36 -8.28 34.99
CA PRO A 683 -35.14 -9.44 34.63
C PRO A 683 -36.44 -9.50 35.46
N ARG A 684 -37.58 -9.15 34.86
CA ARG A 684 -38.90 -9.42 35.45
C ARG A 684 -39.41 -10.80 35.04
N ARG A 685 -39.96 -11.52 36.02
CA ARG A 685 -40.47 -12.89 35.93
C ARG A 685 -41.66 -12.97 34.95
N SER A 686 -41.55 -13.81 33.92
CA SER A 686 -42.60 -14.04 32.92
C SER A 686 -43.80 -14.77 33.51
N THR A 687 -45.01 -14.28 33.22
CA THR A 687 -46.29 -15.01 33.37
C THR A 687 -46.90 -15.19 31.98
N LEU A 688 -47.06 -16.45 31.60
CA LEU A 688 -47.66 -16.94 30.35
C LEU A 688 -49.12 -16.54 30.21
N ILE A 689 -49.51 -15.93 29.08
CA ILE A 689 -50.89 -15.95 28.59
C ILE A 689 -50.88 -16.21 27.07
N THR A 690 -51.27 -17.43 26.71
CA THR A 690 -51.68 -17.90 25.38
C THR A 690 -52.95 -17.21 24.90
N LYS A 691 -53.00 -16.77 23.64
CA LYS A 691 -54.25 -16.68 22.87
C LYS A 691 -54.04 -17.02 21.40
N THR A 692 -55.08 -17.66 20.84
CA THR A 692 -55.15 -18.42 19.59
C THR A 692 -56.14 -17.75 18.62
N LYS A 693 -56.06 -18.09 17.32
CA LYS A 693 -57.08 -18.02 16.22
C LYS A 693 -57.06 -16.74 15.34
N SER A 694 -57.37 -16.76 14.03
CA SER A 694 -57.82 -17.80 13.06
C SER A 694 -57.88 -17.20 11.63
N ILE A 695 -57.75 -18.08 10.63
CA ILE A 695 -57.75 -17.88 9.17
C ILE A 695 -59.12 -17.46 8.59
N THR A 696 -59.13 -16.61 7.55
CA THR A 696 -60.16 -16.66 6.48
C THR A 696 -59.64 -16.15 5.13
N SER A 697 -59.89 -16.94 4.09
CA SER A 697 -59.64 -16.79 2.64
C SER A 697 -60.68 -15.92 1.93
N ILE A 698 -60.33 -15.28 0.79
CA ILE A 698 -61.22 -14.99 -0.37
C ILE A 698 -60.39 -14.79 -1.65
N GLU A 699 -60.89 -15.36 -2.76
CA GLU A 699 -60.35 -15.41 -4.12
C GLU A 699 -60.66 -14.20 -5.03
N LEU A 700 -59.75 -14.04 -6.01
CA LEU A 700 -59.80 -13.53 -7.41
C LEU A 700 -61.03 -12.80 -8.01
N THR A 701 -60.71 -11.81 -8.86
CA THR A 701 -61.28 -11.60 -10.23
C THR A 701 -60.47 -10.50 -10.96
N THR A 702 -59.64 -10.85 -11.96
CA THR A 702 -59.84 -10.83 -13.43
C THR A 702 -59.69 -9.48 -14.17
N THR A 703 -58.67 -9.48 -15.04
CA THR A 703 -58.57 -8.93 -16.41
C THR A 703 -58.74 -7.44 -16.72
N THR A 704 -57.67 -6.87 -17.31
CA THR A 704 -57.78 -6.17 -18.61
C THR A 704 -56.48 -6.27 -19.41
N THR A 705 -56.63 -6.17 -20.73
CA THR A 705 -55.79 -6.78 -21.75
C THR A 705 -55.26 -5.73 -22.73
N TYR A 706 -54.07 -6.00 -23.31
CA TYR A 706 -53.50 -5.45 -24.56
C TYR A 706 -53.05 -3.96 -24.53
N LYS A 707 -51.93 -3.55 -25.15
CA LYS A 707 -51.50 -3.84 -26.54
C LYS A 707 -50.05 -3.38 -26.75
N THR A 708 -49.34 -4.18 -27.52
CA THR A 708 -48.02 -4.01 -28.11
C THR A 708 -48.04 -2.96 -29.23
N THR A 709 -46.99 -2.14 -29.33
CA THR A 709 -46.53 -1.58 -30.61
C THR A 709 -45.01 -1.58 -30.65
N THR A 710 -44.52 -2.36 -31.60
CA THR A 710 -43.19 -2.40 -32.19
C THR A 710 -42.83 -1.08 -32.87
N ASP A 711 -41.58 -0.64 -32.76
CA ASP A 711 -40.77 -0.30 -33.93
C ASP A 711 -39.29 -0.14 -33.53
N SER A 712 -38.44 -0.95 -34.17
CA SER A 712 -36.99 -0.80 -34.17
C SER A 712 -36.57 0.03 -35.39
N PRO A 713 -35.49 0.82 -35.27
CA PRO A 713 -34.48 0.79 -36.33
C PRO A 713 -33.09 0.45 -35.79
N GLN A 714 -32.42 -0.42 -36.54
CA GLN A 714 -31.01 -0.80 -36.43
C GLN A 714 -30.08 0.28 -37.06
N PRO A 715 -28.73 0.14 -36.95
CA PRO A 715 -27.84 1.21 -36.50
C PRO A 715 -27.06 1.89 -37.63
N THR A 716 -26.50 3.06 -37.34
CA THR A 716 -25.42 3.67 -38.13
C THR A 716 -24.22 4.00 -37.25
N GLU A 717 -23.06 3.92 -37.90
CA GLU A 717 -21.69 3.78 -37.38
C GLU A 717 -21.17 4.92 -36.51
N ILE A 718 -20.44 4.51 -35.46
CA ILE A 718 -19.21 5.03 -34.82
C ILE A 718 -18.85 6.52 -35.01
N ASP A 719 -18.80 7.25 -33.88
CA ASP A 719 -18.03 8.49 -33.70
C ASP A 719 -16.95 8.31 -32.61
N PRO A 720 -15.80 9.03 -32.69
CA PRO A 720 -14.64 8.93 -31.77
C PRO A 720 -14.89 9.68 -30.43
N PRO A 721 -13.95 9.66 -29.45
CA PRO A 721 -14.29 9.71 -28.03
C PRO A 721 -14.83 11.07 -27.56
N LYS A 722 -15.77 11.02 -26.61
CA LYS A 722 -16.47 12.17 -26.02
C LYS A 722 -15.90 12.50 -24.64
N LYS A 723 -15.78 13.78 -24.31
CA LYS A 723 -15.38 14.24 -22.98
C LYS A 723 -16.60 14.34 -22.06
N CYS A 724 -16.46 13.88 -20.82
CA CYS A 724 -17.54 13.96 -19.85
C CYS A 724 -17.75 15.41 -19.35
N LEU A 725 -18.96 15.95 -19.47
CA LEU A 725 -19.32 17.31 -19.03
C LEU A 725 -19.89 17.34 -17.61
N LYS A 726 -20.60 16.29 -17.20
CA LYS A 726 -21.22 16.22 -15.87
C LYS A 726 -21.22 14.78 -15.36
N ARG A 727 -20.77 14.60 -14.11
CA ARG A 727 -20.77 13.32 -13.41
C ARG A 727 -21.83 13.30 -12.30
N ASN A 728 -22.35 12.11 -11.98
CA ASN A 728 -23.17 11.90 -10.79
C ASN A 728 -22.29 11.55 -9.57
N TRP A 729 -22.93 11.41 -8.40
CA TRP A 729 -22.25 11.18 -7.12
C TRP A 729 -21.42 9.88 -7.04
N TYR A 730 -21.59 8.96 -8.00
CA TYR A 730 -20.81 7.72 -8.14
C TYR A 730 -19.72 7.82 -9.23
N GLY A 731 -19.45 9.03 -9.75
CA GLY A 731 -18.36 9.34 -10.69
C GLY A 731 -18.67 9.05 -12.15
N TRP A 732 -19.90 8.65 -12.48
CA TRP A 732 -20.29 8.30 -13.85
C TRP A 732 -20.75 9.50 -14.65
N CYS A 733 -20.37 9.54 -15.92
CA CYS A 733 -20.79 10.60 -16.80
C CYS A 733 -22.28 10.51 -17.13
N VAL A 734 -23.04 11.52 -16.70
CA VAL A 734 -24.46 11.67 -17.03
C VAL A 734 -24.68 12.55 -18.26
N GLU A 735 -23.65 13.28 -18.72
CA GLU A 735 -23.73 14.21 -19.83
C GLU A 735 -22.41 14.26 -20.60
N TRP A 736 -22.43 13.98 -21.91
CA TRP A 736 -21.25 13.88 -22.78
C TRP A 736 -21.17 15.05 -23.76
N GLY A 737 -19.96 15.58 -23.98
CA GLY A 737 -19.65 16.63 -24.95
C GLY A 737 -18.60 16.21 -25.98
N TYR A 738 -18.49 16.96 -27.07
CA TYR A 738 -17.46 16.78 -28.11
C TYR A 738 -16.30 17.77 -27.87
N ASP A 739 -15.08 17.39 -28.28
CA ASP A 739 -13.94 18.30 -28.29
C ASP A 739 -14.05 19.22 -29.52
N ASP A 740 -14.27 20.51 -29.29
CA ASP A 740 -13.81 21.57 -30.18
C ASP A 740 -13.45 22.79 -29.32
N ASP A 741 -12.25 23.32 -29.58
CA ASP A 741 -11.64 24.48 -28.94
C ASP A 741 -12.43 25.78 -29.18
N ASP A 742 -12.35 26.68 -28.19
CA ASP A 742 -12.53 28.13 -28.24
C ASP A 742 -13.58 28.71 -29.21
N ASP A 743 -14.71 29.19 -28.68
CA ASP A 743 -15.16 30.55 -29.00
C ASP A 743 -16.22 31.09 -28.03
N GLU A 744 -16.12 32.41 -27.82
CA GLU A 744 -16.89 33.26 -26.93
C GLU A 744 -18.41 33.27 -27.19
N ASP A 745 -19.14 33.60 -26.13
CA ASP A 745 -20.49 34.14 -26.08
C ASP A 745 -21.71 33.24 -26.34
N GLY A 746 -22.56 33.18 -25.30
CA GLY A 746 -24.00 33.38 -25.49
C GLY A 746 -24.92 32.21 -25.17
N LYS A 747 -25.35 32.18 -23.90
CA LYS A 747 -26.65 31.66 -23.39
C LYS A 747 -27.59 31.01 -24.43
N LYS A 748 -27.98 29.76 -24.16
CA LYS A 748 -29.41 29.35 -24.13
C LYS A 748 -29.60 28.02 -23.42
N LEU A 749 -30.36 28.07 -22.32
CA LEU A 749 -31.04 26.93 -21.70
C LEU A 749 -32.01 26.28 -22.70
N TYR A 750 -32.03 24.95 -22.77
CA TYR A 750 -33.27 24.20 -22.94
C TYR A 750 -33.26 22.96 -22.04
N ILE A 751 -34.30 22.88 -21.21
CA ILE A 751 -34.68 21.75 -20.36
C ILE A 751 -35.53 20.80 -21.22
N ALA A 752 -35.22 19.51 -21.22
CA ALA A 752 -36.19 18.41 -21.32
C ALA A 752 -35.57 17.16 -20.69
#